data_AF-A0A3D1CFR4-F1
#
_entry.id   AF-A0A3D1CFR4-F1
#
_cell.length_a   1.000
_cell.length_b   1.000
_cell.length_c   1.000
_cell.angle_alpha   90.00
_cell.angle_beta   90.00
_cell.angle_gamma   90.00
#
_symmetry.space_group_name_H-M   'P 1'
#
loop_
_entity.id
_entity.type
_entity.pdbx_description
1 polymer ?
#
loop_
_entity_poly.entity_id
_entity_poly.type
_entity_poly.pdbx_seq_one_letter_code
_entity_poly.pdbx_strand_id
1 'polypeptide(L)'
;MDIFSAHAFITGDYPTNPEPLNRFLPIIPTGVAQTYLSDLKIQPGSYILDPFGTSSRLVMEMARAGFRVLTAVNNPITRFLMEMAADPPSRADLQSALSELASSRKGNERLETHLQSLYQTTCPFCQHFIPAQAFIWERGEKFPSSRVLQCPHCGNGGEFEAIPEDHKNISQLAGTAALHKARALERVAAMSDPDRPHVQEALEYHLPRAIYSLITIINKLDSLVITSRQRRDLAALVLTTCDETNTLWPQPSERPRPRQLVIPPRFRENNVWMALEKSVDTWASDETRLPISVWPDLPTEKSAVCIFEGPQRELASHLDVIPVQAVVSALPRPNQAFWSLSALWAGWLWGRESVAPFKHVLRRQRYDWNWHAAALYAALKNLYPHLALNVPLFALLPEPESSFLSAALLAAGSSGFDLRAIALRSSHDPVQIHWQRRVFSRQDANQIESSGIRDAVRGYLEKRGEPVTYLHLHTASLAHLAENHCLNWQVDALASIHTPIHLALESESFTRYDGSKHSLEIGLWGLSDPAADILPLPDRVEMALVRYLSRNPGSTQNQIEAVVNMEFPGLYTPQLAIVKNVLASYATPLGSGWQLRPEDNPAVRKTDLKAMQVTLKALGKRLGYQVSITKNQYQSIKWLEDGLEIYTFFIIASAVIGGILLQAVQTTGIRCLVLPGGRAGLLSYKLERNPALKQLASDWQMLKYRQVRLLAEDPALTREDWQKKIGADPFTQPEQMRLF
;
A
#
# COMPACT_ATOMS: atom_id res chain seq x y z
N MET A 1 26.09 -13.34 3.79
CA MET A 1 24.80 -13.94 3.37
C MET A 1 24.06 -12.82 2.65
N ASP A 2 23.61 -13.03 1.42
CA ASP A 2 22.96 -11.97 0.63
C ASP A 2 21.62 -11.61 1.30
N ILE A 3 21.48 -10.40 1.85
CA ILE A 3 20.29 -9.94 2.58
C ILE A 3 19.01 -10.09 1.76
N PHE A 4 19.11 -10.00 0.43
CA PHE A 4 17.94 -10.14 -0.44
C PHE A 4 17.53 -11.59 -0.65
N SER A 5 18.40 -12.56 -0.35
CA SER A 5 18.10 -13.99 -0.43
C SER A 5 17.52 -14.59 0.86
N ALA A 6 17.58 -13.85 1.97
CA ALA A 6 17.29 -14.38 3.29
C ALA A 6 15.79 -14.42 3.65
N HIS A 7 14.94 -13.69 2.92
CA HIS A 7 13.49 -13.62 3.19
C HIS A 7 12.70 -13.42 1.90
N ALA A 8 11.77 -14.34 1.64
CA ALA A 8 10.78 -14.19 0.58
C ALA A 8 9.70 -13.21 1.01
N PHE A 9 9.24 -12.36 0.10
CA PHE A 9 8.12 -11.47 0.41
C PHE A 9 6.86 -12.27 0.72
N ILE A 10 6.31 -12.08 1.91
CA ILE A 10 5.07 -12.73 2.33
C ILE A 10 3.88 -11.94 1.77
N THR A 11 3.12 -12.51 0.84
CA THR A 11 1.86 -11.87 0.40
C THR A 11 0.82 -12.00 1.50
N GLY A 12 0.08 -10.92 1.75
CA GLY A 12 -1.16 -10.97 2.54
C GLY A 12 -2.33 -10.33 1.79
N ASP A 13 -3.51 -10.44 2.39
CA ASP A 13 -4.77 -10.01 1.82
C ASP A 13 -5.22 -8.65 2.39
N TYR A 14 -5.48 -7.69 1.50
CA TYR A 14 -6.03 -6.40 1.91
C TYR A 14 -7.54 -6.53 2.18
N PRO A 15 -8.08 -5.80 3.16
CA PRO A 15 -9.51 -5.86 3.44
C PRO A 15 -10.34 -5.34 2.27
N THR A 16 -11.48 -5.99 2.05
CA THR A 16 -12.51 -5.54 1.10
C THR A 16 -13.28 -4.34 1.65
N ASN A 17 -13.50 -4.29 2.96
CA ASN A 17 -14.23 -3.22 3.64
C ASN A 17 -13.26 -2.27 4.39
N PRO A 18 -13.53 -0.95 4.38
CA PRO A 18 -12.72 0.01 5.12
C PRO A 18 -12.87 -0.19 6.64
N GLU A 19 -11.76 -0.18 7.37
CA GLU A 19 -11.77 -0.15 8.83
C GLU A 19 -12.19 1.23 9.37
N PRO A 20 -12.67 1.32 10.62
CA PRO A 20 -12.85 2.60 11.31
C PRO A 20 -11.57 3.43 11.27
N LEU A 21 -11.69 4.70 10.86
CA LEU A 21 -10.56 5.64 10.75
C LEU A 21 -9.43 5.17 9.79
N ASN A 22 -9.73 4.27 8.84
CA ASN A 22 -8.74 3.70 7.92
C ASN A 22 -7.88 4.75 7.19
N ARG A 23 -8.40 5.96 6.97
CA ARG A 23 -7.69 7.03 6.27
C ARG A 23 -6.47 7.57 7.02
N PHE A 24 -6.40 7.31 8.32
CA PHE A 24 -5.26 7.66 9.17
C PHE A 24 -4.39 6.46 9.53
N LEU A 25 -4.99 5.28 9.62
CA LEU A 25 -4.34 4.06 10.08
C LEU A 25 -3.54 3.39 8.95
N PRO A 26 -2.44 2.70 9.27
CA PRO A 26 -1.63 2.04 8.27
C PRO A 26 -2.43 0.95 7.52
N ILE A 27 -2.26 0.89 6.20
CA ILE A 27 -2.86 -0.17 5.38
C ILE A 27 -1.97 -1.41 5.50
N ILE A 28 -2.37 -2.35 6.35
CA ILE A 28 -1.64 -3.59 6.60
C ILE A 28 -2.42 -4.77 6.02
N PRO A 29 -1.81 -5.60 5.15
CA PRO A 29 -2.44 -6.82 4.68
C PRO A 29 -2.50 -7.88 5.78
N THR A 30 -3.59 -8.65 5.81
CA THR A 30 -3.77 -9.76 6.73
C THR A 30 -3.06 -11.02 6.24
N GLY A 31 -2.57 -11.85 7.16
CA GLY A 31 -1.93 -13.15 6.90
C GLY A 31 -0.40 -13.07 6.85
N VAL A 32 0.17 -11.86 6.86
CA VAL A 32 1.62 -11.66 6.82
C VAL A 32 2.29 -12.05 8.13
N ALA A 33 1.77 -11.62 9.27
CA ALA A 33 2.32 -11.94 10.58
C ALA A 33 2.13 -13.42 10.92
N GLN A 34 0.97 -13.98 10.61
CA GLN A 34 0.70 -15.40 10.80
C GLN A 34 1.69 -16.27 10.01
N THR A 35 1.88 -15.97 8.73
CA THR A 35 2.83 -16.71 7.88
C THR A 35 4.25 -16.55 8.39
N TYR A 36 4.66 -15.32 8.74
CA TYR A 36 5.99 -15.06 9.29
C TYR A 36 6.29 -15.87 10.56
N LEU A 37 5.36 -15.86 11.52
CA LEU A 37 5.51 -16.59 12.79
C LEU A 37 5.51 -18.11 12.57
N SER A 38 4.73 -18.60 11.61
CA SER A 38 4.69 -20.01 11.20
C SER A 38 6.00 -20.45 10.55
N ASP A 39 6.58 -19.64 9.66
CA ASP A 39 7.85 -19.91 8.98
C ASP A 39 9.01 -20.02 9.98
N LEU A 40 8.97 -19.21 11.05
CA LEU A 40 9.89 -19.28 12.18
C LEU A 40 9.62 -20.44 13.15
N LYS A 41 8.52 -21.19 12.95
CA LYS A 41 8.08 -22.30 13.80
C LYS A 41 7.85 -21.90 15.26
N ILE A 42 7.43 -20.66 15.50
CA ILE A 42 7.09 -20.18 16.84
C ILE A 42 5.80 -20.86 17.30
N GLN A 43 5.83 -21.45 18.48
CA GLN A 43 4.70 -22.23 18.98
C GLN A 43 3.53 -21.34 19.40
N PRO A 44 2.27 -21.66 19.02
CA PRO A 44 1.09 -21.00 19.56
C PRO A 44 1.08 -21.00 21.10
N GLY A 45 0.58 -19.92 21.70
CA GLY A 45 0.62 -19.65 23.13
C GLY A 45 1.87 -18.88 23.59
N SER A 46 2.85 -18.69 22.70
CA SER A 46 4.03 -17.84 22.95
C SER A 46 3.65 -16.36 23.03
N TYR A 47 4.50 -15.58 23.71
CA TYR A 47 4.37 -14.12 23.77
C TYR A 47 5.00 -13.46 22.55
N ILE A 48 4.21 -12.60 21.90
CA ILE A 48 4.63 -11.76 20.78
C ILE A 48 4.47 -10.30 21.20
N LEU A 49 5.47 -9.48 20.93
CA LEU A 49 5.47 -8.06 21.29
C LEU A 49 5.19 -7.18 20.07
N ASP A 50 4.20 -6.31 20.17
CA ASP A 50 4.07 -5.12 19.33
C ASP A 50 4.44 -3.86 20.15
N PRO A 51 5.64 -3.29 19.96
CA PRO A 51 6.09 -2.15 20.74
C PRO A 51 5.39 -0.84 20.38
N PHE A 52 4.63 -0.77 19.28
CA PHE A 52 4.05 0.49 18.80
C PHE A 52 2.52 0.49 18.80
N GLY A 53 1.90 -0.69 18.68
CA GLY A 53 0.45 -0.84 18.76
C GLY A 53 -0.31 0.05 17.78
N THR A 54 0.20 0.18 16.55
CA THR A 54 -0.32 1.13 15.55
C THR A 54 -1.46 0.55 14.72
N SER A 55 -1.58 -0.77 14.68
CA SER A 55 -2.52 -1.51 13.85
C SER A 55 -3.26 -2.53 14.70
N SER A 56 -4.55 -2.29 14.97
CA SER A 56 -5.43 -3.28 15.60
C SER A 56 -5.48 -4.57 14.79
N ARG A 57 -5.54 -4.46 13.46
CA ARG A 57 -5.51 -5.59 12.53
C ARG A 57 -4.32 -6.52 12.74
N LEU A 58 -3.11 -5.99 12.80
CA LEU A 58 -1.90 -6.78 13.00
C LEU A 58 -1.94 -7.52 14.35
N VAL A 59 -2.37 -6.83 15.41
CA VAL A 59 -2.51 -7.41 16.76
C VAL A 59 -3.57 -8.52 16.75
N MET A 60 -4.73 -8.28 16.13
CA MET A 60 -5.80 -9.29 16.02
C MET A 60 -5.37 -10.49 15.20
N GLU A 61 -4.63 -10.30 14.10
CA GLU A 61 -4.10 -11.39 13.28
C GLU A 61 -3.21 -12.32 14.11
N MET A 62 -2.26 -11.76 14.85
CA MET A 62 -1.37 -12.56 15.70
C MET A 62 -2.15 -13.26 16.83
N ALA A 63 -3.08 -12.57 17.48
CA ALA A 63 -3.89 -13.19 18.52
C ALA A 63 -4.74 -14.35 17.97
N ARG A 64 -5.39 -14.17 16.81
CA ARG A 64 -6.18 -15.21 16.12
C ARG A 64 -5.32 -16.37 15.61
N ALA A 65 -4.06 -16.12 15.28
CA ALA A 65 -3.08 -17.17 14.99
C ALA A 65 -2.69 -17.99 16.24
N GLY A 66 -3.21 -17.64 17.42
CA GLY A 66 -3.07 -18.41 18.65
C GLY A 66 -1.97 -17.91 19.58
N PHE A 67 -1.56 -16.65 19.48
CA PHE A 67 -0.49 -16.06 20.30
C PHE A 67 -1.02 -15.15 21.42
N ARG A 68 -0.19 -14.94 22.44
CA ARG A 68 -0.39 -13.90 23.46
C ARG A 68 0.31 -12.64 23.00
N VAL A 69 -0.47 -11.64 22.58
CA VAL A 69 0.09 -10.40 22.03
C VAL A 69 0.16 -9.35 23.13
N LEU A 70 1.35 -8.91 23.47
CA LEU A 70 1.56 -7.74 24.33
C LEU A 70 1.79 -6.51 23.45
N THR A 71 0.99 -5.46 23.63
CA THR A 71 1.09 -4.26 22.80
C THR A 71 1.11 -2.99 23.64
N ALA A 72 2.03 -2.07 23.32
CA ALA A 72 2.05 -0.73 23.93
C ALA A 72 1.18 0.22 23.11
N VAL A 73 0.22 0.87 23.77
CA VAL A 73 -0.74 1.76 23.11
C VAL A 73 -0.88 3.05 23.90
N ASN A 74 -0.29 4.12 23.38
CA ASN A 74 -0.31 5.43 24.03
C ASN A 74 -1.48 6.31 23.58
N ASN A 75 -2.05 6.08 22.39
CA ASN A 75 -3.17 6.85 21.87
C ASN A 75 -4.50 6.23 22.37
N PRO A 76 -5.33 6.96 23.14
CA PRO A 76 -6.60 6.45 23.65
C PRO A 76 -7.57 6.00 22.54
N ILE A 77 -7.54 6.65 21.38
CA ILE A 77 -8.36 6.27 20.23
C ILE A 77 -7.88 4.94 19.68
N THR A 78 -6.57 4.77 19.46
CA THR A 78 -6.01 3.50 18.99
C THR A 78 -6.26 2.36 19.97
N ARG A 79 -6.21 2.62 21.29
CA ARG A 79 -6.60 1.64 22.32
C ARG A 79 -8.06 1.22 22.14
N PHE A 80 -8.96 2.18 22.02
CA PHE A 80 -10.38 1.89 21.81
C PHE A 80 -10.63 1.12 20.50
N LEU A 81 -9.90 1.42 19.42
CA LEU A 81 -9.96 0.64 18.18
C LEU A 81 -9.52 -0.83 18.41
N MET A 82 -8.50 -1.07 19.23
CA MET A 82 -8.08 -2.44 19.58
C MET A 82 -9.12 -3.18 20.41
N GLU A 83 -9.72 -2.50 21.40
CA GLU A 83 -10.79 -3.06 22.22
C GLU A 83 -11.99 -3.48 21.37
N MET A 84 -12.42 -2.60 20.46
CA MET A 84 -13.51 -2.86 19.53
C MET A 84 -13.17 -3.96 18.51
N ALA A 85 -11.92 -4.06 18.05
CA ALA A 85 -11.49 -5.11 17.14
C ALA A 85 -11.44 -6.49 17.81
N ALA A 86 -11.16 -6.55 19.11
CA ALA A 86 -11.14 -7.79 19.86
C ALA A 86 -12.54 -8.24 20.32
N ASP A 87 -13.45 -7.31 20.63
CA ASP A 87 -14.84 -7.61 20.98
C ASP A 87 -15.81 -6.85 20.07
N PRO A 88 -15.88 -7.23 18.78
CA PRO A 88 -16.67 -6.50 17.80
C PRO A 88 -18.17 -6.60 18.11
N PRO A 89 -18.93 -5.51 17.92
CA PRO A 89 -20.37 -5.51 18.11
C PRO A 89 -21.07 -6.09 16.88
N SER A 90 -22.19 -6.79 17.11
CA SER A 90 -23.07 -7.20 16.02
C SER A 90 -23.79 -5.98 15.44
N ARG A 91 -24.24 -6.09 14.18
CA ARG A 91 -25.10 -5.07 13.56
C ARG A 91 -26.34 -4.77 14.42
N ALA A 92 -26.96 -5.81 14.97
CA ALA A 92 -28.16 -5.68 15.79
C ALA A 92 -27.90 -4.88 17.08
N ASP A 93 -26.76 -5.13 17.75
CA ASP A 93 -26.36 -4.39 18.96
C ASP A 93 -26.20 -2.89 18.65
N LEU A 94 -25.48 -2.58 17.56
CA LEU A 94 -25.27 -1.19 17.13
C LEU A 94 -26.58 -0.48 16.78
N GLN A 95 -27.47 -1.15 16.03
CA GLN A 95 -28.77 -0.59 15.66
C GLN A 95 -29.66 -0.37 16.87
N SER A 96 -29.66 -1.30 17.83
CA SER A 96 -30.39 -1.15 19.10
C SER A 96 -29.88 0.05 19.88
N ALA A 97 -28.55 0.18 20.04
CA ALA A 97 -27.96 1.30 20.76
C ALA A 97 -28.25 2.65 20.06
N LEU A 98 -28.17 2.69 18.72
CA LEU A 98 -28.50 3.87 17.93
C LEU A 98 -29.98 4.27 18.04
N SER A 99 -30.89 3.29 18.10
CA SER A 99 -32.34 3.54 18.27
C SER A 99 -32.66 4.20 19.61
N GLU A 100 -31.99 3.77 20.69
CA GLU A 100 -32.09 4.42 22.01
C GLU A 100 -31.66 5.90 21.94
N LEU A 101 -30.53 6.19 21.28
CA LEU A 101 -30.07 7.56 21.08
C LEU A 101 -31.05 8.38 20.23
N ALA A 102 -31.57 7.81 19.14
CA ALA A 102 -32.50 8.46 18.21
C ALA A 102 -33.82 8.88 18.90
N SER A 103 -34.35 7.99 19.74
CA SER A 103 -35.61 8.19 20.47
C SER A 103 -35.51 9.22 21.59
N SER A 104 -34.28 9.50 22.05
CA SER A 104 -34.01 10.43 23.14
C SER A 104 -34.45 11.87 22.79
N ARG A 105 -34.90 12.64 23.80
CA ARG A 105 -35.48 13.98 23.56
C ARG A 105 -34.45 15.12 23.62
N LYS A 106 -34.64 16.10 22.74
CA LYS A 106 -34.03 17.44 22.78
C LYS A 106 -35.16 18.47 22.81
N GLY A 107 -35.42 19.07 23.97
CA GLY A 107 -36.66 19.86 24.15
C GLY A 107 -37.88 18.96 23.94
N ASN A 108 -38.76 19.34 23.02
CA ASN A 108 -40.02 18.63 22.75
C ASN A 108 -39.94 17.61 21.61
N GLU A 109 -38.82 17.51 20.89
CA GLU A 109 -38.66 16.65 19.72
C GLU A 109 -37.65 15.51 19.96
N ARG A 110 -37.68 14.51 19.08
CA ARG A 110 -36.69 13.42 19.06
C ARG A 110 -35.34 13.96 18.57
N LEU A 111 -34.25 13.43 19.11
CA LEU A 111 -32.90 13.87 18.79
C LEU A 111 -32.58 13.71 17.30
N GLU A 112 -32.97 12.57 16.71
CA GLU A 112 -32.84 12.32 15.27
C GLU A 112 -33.50 13.43 14.44
N THR A 113 -34.77 13.72 14.71
CA THR A 113 -35.54 14.74 13.98
C THR A 113 -34.89 16.12 14.11
N HIS A 114 -34.46 16.48 15.32
CA HIS A 114 -33.75 17.73 15.58
C HIS A 114 -32.47 17.83 14.75
N LEU A 115 -31.62 16.81 14.78
CA LEU A 115 -30.32 16.84 14.09
C LEU A 115 -30.47 16.83 12.57
N GLN A 116 -31.42 16.07 12.03
CA GLN A 116 -31.75 16.09 10.60
C GLN A 116 -32.29 17.46 10.15
N SER A 117 -33.02 18.18 11.02
CA SER A 117 -33.53 19.52 10.71
C SER A 117 -32.42 20.54 10.39
N LEU A 118 -31.22 20.36 10.97
CA LEU A 118 -30.06 21.24 10.76
C LEU A 118 -29.49 21.17 9.33
N TYR A 119 -29.88 20.14 8.58
CA TYR A 119 -29.47 19.88 7.21
C TYR A 119 -30.65 19.94 6.23
N GLN A 120 -31.84 20.38 6.67
CA GLN A 120 -32.99 20.51 5.79
C GLN A 120 -32.76 21.52 4.67
N THR A 121 -33.20 21.13 3.48
CA THR A 121 -33.18 21.92 2.25
C THR A 121 -34.38 21.53 1.38
N THR A 122 -34.63 22.31 0.33
CA THR A 122 -35.74 22.10 -0.59
C THR A 122 -35.28 21.34 -1.84
N CYS A 123 -35.95 20.23 -2.17
CA CYS A 123 -35.67 19.47 -3.39
C CYS A 123 -35.98 20.32 -4.64
N PRO A 124 -35.04 20.49 -5.60
CA PRO A 124 -35.25 21.34 -6.77
C PRO A 124 -36.32 20.81 -7.75
N PHE A 125 -36.70 19.54 -7.64
CA PHE A 125 -37.66 18.91 -8.56
C PHE A 125 -39.08 18.82 -8.00
N CYS A 126 -39.23 18.33 -6.76
CA CYS A 126 -40.55 18.09 -6.15
C CYS A 126 -40.89 19.07 -5.02
N GLN A 127 -39.98 20.00 -4.70
CA GLN A 127 -40.15 21.04 -3.67
C GLN A 127 -40.44 20.54 -2.25
N HIS A 128 -40.30 19.23 -1.99
CA HIS A 128 -40.38 18.70 -0.64
C HIS A 128 -39.13 19.06 0.16
N PHE A 129 -39.33 19.31 1.46
CA PHE A 129 -38.26 19.48 2.44
C PHE A 129 -37.62 18.13 2.75
N ILE A 130 -36.31 18.03 2.51
CA ILE A 130 -35.53 16.82 2.75
C ILE A 130 -34.19 17.20 3.40
N PRO A 131 -33.60 16.32 4.22
CA PRO A 131 -32.24 16.56 4.70
C PRO A 131 -31.24 16.36 3.55
N ALA A 132 -30.33 17.31 3.38
CA ALA A 132 -29.18 17.15 2.51
C ALA A 132 -28.26 16.05 3.06
N GLN A 133 -27.64 15.29 2.15
CA GLN A 133 -26.60 14.32 2.51
C GLN A 133 -25.29 15.02 2.89
N ALA A 134 -24.97 16.12 2.20
CA ALA A 134 -23.81 16.94 2.50
C ALA A 134 -23.96 18.36 1.90
N PHE A 135 -23.15 19.29 2.41
CA PHE A 135 -22.91 20.59 1.79
C PHE A 135 -21.46 20.66 1.30
N ILE A 136 -21.21 21.32 0.17
CA ILE A 136 -19.87 21.54 -0.36
C ILE A 136 -19.47 22.98 -0.13
N TRP A 137 -18.28 23.16 0.43
CA TRP A 137 -17.74 24.44 0.84
C TRP A 137 -16.52 24.78 0.01
N GLU A 138 -16.36 26.08 -0.26
CA GLU A 138 -15.10 26.65 -0.68
C GLU A 138 -14.38 27.23 0.54
N ARG A 139 -13.06 27.02 0.61
CA ARG A 139 -12.27 27.38 1.77
C ARG A 139 -12.28 28.89 2.00
N GLY A 140 -12.76 29.30 3.17
CA GLY A 140 -12.82 30.70 3.58
C GLY A 140 -14.18 31.36 3.31
N GLU A 141 -15.08 30.69 2.60
CA GLU A 141 -16.42 31.21 2.35
C GLU A 141 -17.33 31.09 3.58
N LYS A 142 -18.27 32.03 3.68
CA LYS A 142 -19.25 32.07 4.79
C LYS A 142 -20.39 31.06 4.62
N PHE A 143 -20.64 30.63 3.39
CA PHE A 143 -21.74 29.76 3.02
C PHE A 143 -21.26 28.68 2.03
N PRO A 144 -21.91 27.50 2.00
CA PRO A 144 -21.58 26.46 1.04
C PRO A 144 -21.96 26.89 -0.38
N SER A 145 -21.20 26.41 -1.37
CA SER A 145 -21.49 26.66 -2.79
C SER A 145 -22.53 25.69 -3.35
N SER A 146 -22.54 24.45 -2.87
CA SER A 146 -23.49 23.43 -3.32
C SER A 146 -23.97 22.50 -2.20
N ARG A 147 -25.02 21.74 -2.49
CA ARG A 147 -25.63 20.72 -1.64
C ARG A 147 -25.74 19.40 -2.41
N VAL A 148 -25.47 18.29 -1.72
CA VAL A 148 -25.64 16.93 -2.23
C VAL A 148 -26.90 16.35 -1.60
N LEU A 149 -27.83 15.88 -2.43
CA LEU A 149 -29.11 15.34 -1.98
C LEU A 149 -29.49 14.09 -2.75
N GLN A 150 -30.27 13.23 -2.08
CA GLN A 150 -30.97 12.09 -2.66
C GLN A 150 -32.41 12.15 -2.16
N CYS A 151 -33.35 12.50 -3.03
CA CYS A 151 -34.72 12.75 -2.63
C CYS A 151 -35.52 11.43 -2.51
N PRO A 152 -36.05 11.08 -1.33
CA PRO A 152 -36.87 9.87 -1.16
C PRO A 152 -38.26 10.00 -1.83
N HIS A 153 -38.72 11.21 -2.14
CA HIS A 153 -40.04 11.45 -2.73
C HIS A 153 -40.07 11.31 -4.25
N CYS A 154 -39.04 11.79 -4.95
CA CYS A 154 -38.99 11.78 -6.42
C CYS A 154 -37.81 10.99 -7.00
N GLY A 155 -36.93 10.41 -6.18
CA GLY A 155 -35.80 9.59 -6.61
C GLY A 155 -34.62 10.36 -7.21
N ASN A 156 -34.78 11.65 -7.53
CA ASN A 156 -33.69 12.47 -8.05
C ASN A 156 -32.60 12.70 -6.99
N GLY A 157 -31.34 12.60 -7.42
CA GLY A 157 -30.18 12.86 -6.58
C GLY A 157 -29.01 13.43 -7.38
N GLY A 158 -28.09 14.08 -6.68
CA GLY A 158 -26.95 14.76 -7.28
C GLY A 158 -26.48 15.96 -6.45
N GLU A 159 -25.58 16.72 -7.06
CA GLU A 159 -25.05 17.97 -6.53
C GLU A 159 -25.79 19.16 -7.17
N PHE A 160 -26.31 20.08 -6.35
CA PHE A 160 -27.10 21.25 -6.77
C PHE A 160 -26.61 22.50 -6.05
N GLU A 161 -26.83 23.68 -6.61
CA GLU A 161 -26.47 24.95 -5.97
C GLU A 161 -27.16 25.12 -4.61
N ALA A 162 -26.44 25.73 -3.65
CA ALA A 162 -27.02 26.12 -2.38
C ALA A 162 -28.07 27.23 -2.59
N ILE A 163 -29.16 27.20 -1.82
CA ILE A 163 -30.24 28.19 -1.91
C ILE A 163 -30.22 29.13 -0.68
N PRO A 164 -30.86 30.31 -0.75
CA PRO A 164 -30.91 31.26 0.37
C PRO A 164 -31.43 30.65 1.69
N GLU A 165 -32.30 29.65 1.62
CA GLU A 165 -32.79 28.92 2.79
C GLU A 165 -31.68 28.13 3.51
N ASP A 166 -30.74 27.53 2.76
CA ASP A 166 -29.59 26.83 3.33
C ASP A 166 -28.71 27.81 4.14
N HIS A 167 -28.48 29.02 3.59
CA HIS A 167 -27.70 30.07 4.23
C HIS A 167 -28.37 30.57 5.53
N LYS A 168 -29.70 30.68 5.51
CA LYS A 168 -30.49 31.07 6.68
C LYS A 168 -30.37 30.02 7.80
N ASN A 169 -30.51 28.73 7.47
CA ASN A 169 -30.38 27.63 8.43
C ASN A 169 -28.99 27.60 9.09
N ILE A 170 -27.93 27.81 8.30
CA ILE A 170 -26.55 27.89 8.81
C ILE A 170 -26.36 29.12 9.73
N SER A 171 -26.89 30.27 9.33
CA SER A 171 -26.75 31.53 10.09
C SER A 171 -27.43 31.47 11.46
N GLN A 172 -28.56 30.77 11.58
CA GLN A 172 -29.26 30.61 12.87
C GLN A 172 -28.39 29.88 13.90
N LEU A 173 -27.63 28.88 13.49
CA LEU A 173 -26.72 28.14 14.36
C LEU A 173 -25.48 28.94 14.74
N ALA A 174 -24.99 29.80 13.84
CA ALA A 174 -23.79 30.62 14.07
C ALA A 174 -23.91 31.49 15.34
N GLY A 175 -25.11 31.97 15.67
CA GLY A 175 -25.35 32.79 16.87
C GLY A 175 -25.09 32.07 18.21
N THR A 176 -25.09 30.73 18.23
CA THR A 176 -24.79 29.93 19.44
C THR A 176 -23.45 29.22 19.38
N ALA A 177 -22.73 29.33 18.26
CA ALA A 177 -21.50 28.59 17.98
C ALA A 177 -20.43 28.79 19.06
N ALA A 178 -20.25 30.01 19.57
CA ALA A 178 -19.26 30.33 20.59
C ALA A 178 -19.46 29.52 21.89
N LEU A 179 -20.72 29.36 22.32
CA LEU A 179 -21.05 28.57 23.52
C LEU A 179 -20.74 27.08 23.33
N HIS A 180 -21.10 26.53 22.16
CA HIS A 180 -20.85 25.12 21.86
C HIS A 180 -19.36 24.83 21.69
N LYS A 181 -18.61 25.73 21.04
CA LYS A 181 -17.14 25.68 20.97
C LYS A 181 -16.52 25.72 22.36
N ALA A 182 -16.94 26.63 23.24
CA ALA A 182 -16.43 26.71 24.61
C ALA A 182 -16.67 25.41 25.39
N ARG A 183 -17.88 24.83 25.29
CA ARG A 183 -18.19 23.53 25.92
C ARG A 183 -17.35 22.40 25.35
N ALA A 184 -17.13 22.36 24.04
CA ALA A 184 -16.27 21.38 23.39
C ALA A 184 -14.83 21.46 23.91
N LEU A 185 -14.30 22.68 24.09
CA LEU A 185 -12.96 22.92 24.62
C LEU A 185 -12.82 22.46 26.07
N GLU A 186 -13.77 22.83 26.95
CA GLU A 186 -13.72 22.46 28.38
C GLU A 186 -13.66 20.94 28.62
N ARG A 187 -14.22 20.12 27.72
CA ARG A 187 -14.13 18.66 27.84
C ARG A 187 -12.71 18.13 27.67
N VAL A 188 -11.86 18.85 26.95
CA VAL A 188 -10.48 18.43 26.62
C VAL A 188 -9.46 19.15 27.49
N ALA A 189 -9.56 20.47 27.61
CA ALA A 189 -8.59 21.33 28.28
C ALA A 189 -9.32 22.42 29.08
N ALA A 190 -9.02 22.54 30.37
CA ALA A 190 -9.60 23.57 31.23
C ALA A 190 -9.12 24.97 30.82
N MET A 191 -9.77 26.04 31.30
CA MET A 191 -9.37 27.42 31.00
C MET A 191 -7.89 27.73 31.31
N SER A 192 -7.33 27.12 32.36
CA SER A 192 -5.94 27.33 32.80
C SER A 192 -4.94 26.34 32.18
N ASP A 193 -5.38 25.44 31.29
CA ASP A 193 -4.54 24.41 30.70
C ASP A 193 -3.61 25.03 29.63
N PRO A 194 -2.27 24.87 29.73
CA PRO A 194 -1.33 25.45 28.76
C PRO A 194 -1.53 24.90 27.34
N ASP A 195 -2.11 23.71 27.19
CA ASP A 195 -2.34 23.09 25.89
C ASP A 195 -3.68 23.53 25.25
N ARG A 196 -4.49 24.35 25.95
CA ARG A 196 -5.78 24.84 25.46
C ARG A 196 -5.71 25.53 24.07
N PRO A 197 -4.72 26.38 23.75
CA PRO A 197 -4.61 26.99 22.42
C PRO A 197 -4.48 25.95 21.30
N HIS A 198 -3.77 24.84 21.55
CA HIS A 198 -3.61 23.77 20.55
C HIS A 198 -4.89 22.96 20.35
N VAL A 199 -5.67 22.76 21.42
CA VAL A 199 -7.01 22.16 21.30
C VAL A 199 -7.94 23.09 20.49
N GLN A 200 -7.84 24.40 20.70
CA GLN A 200 -8.60 25.38 19.93
C GLN A 200 -8.24 25.35 18.45
N GLU A 201 -6.95 25.23 18.11
CA GLU A 201 -6.51 25.04 16.73
C GLU A 201 -7.13 23.79 16.09
N ALA A 202 -7.10 22.63 16.79
CA ALA A 202 -7.70 21.40 16.30
C ALA A 202 -9.23 21.50 16.14
N LEU A 203 -9.91 22.27 16.99
CA LEU A 203 -11.36 22.48 16.94
C LEU A 203 -11.82 23.23 15.69
N GLU A 204 -10.97 24.09 15.11
CA GLU A 204 -11.32 24.86 13.90
C GLU A 204 -11.47 23.98 12.65
N TYR A 205 -11.10 22.69 12.72
CA TYR A 205 -11.32 21.72 11.66
C TYR A 205 -12.72 21.08 11.70
N HIS A 206 -13.62 21.57 12.55
CA HIS A 206 -15.04 21.25 12.52
C HIS A 206 -15.87 22.51 12.31
N LEU A 207 -16.84 22.45 11.40
CA LEU A 207 -17.77 23.57 11.21
C LEU A 207 -18.68 23.74 12.43
N PRO A 208 -19.19 24.97 12.71
CA PRO A 208 -20.05 25.23 13.86
C PRO A 208 -21.25 24.29 13.98
N ARG A 209 -21.89 23.95 12.85
CA ARG A 209 -23.02 23.01 12.80
C ARG A 209 -22.60 21.60 13.21
N ALA A 210 -21.44 21.11 12.76
CA ALA A 210 -20.91 19.82 13.17
C ALA A 210 -20.61 19.79 14.68
N ILE A 211 -19.95 20.83 15.21
CA ILE A 211 -19.64 20.96 16.65
C ILE A 211 -20.93 20.93 17.48
N TYR A 212 -21.94 21.71 17.09
CA TYR A 212 -23.24 21.72 17.76
C TYR A 212 -23.83 20.31 17.86
N SER A 213 -23.89 19.61 16.73
CA SER A 213 -24.50 18.28 16.63
C SER A 213 -23.73 17.24 17.44
N LEU A 214 -22.41 17.16 17.25
CA LEU A 214 -21.54 16.21 17.95
C LEU A 214 -21.60 16.41 19.46
N ILE A 215 -21.46 17.64 19.95
CA ILE A 215 -21.50 17.93 21.39
C ILE A 215 -22.90 17.70 21.97
N THR A 216 -23.96 17.91 21.19
CA THR A 216 -25.32 17.57 21.62
C THR A 216 -25.48 16.06 21.79
N ILE A 217 -24.97 15.25 20.84
CA ILE A 217 -24.96 13.79 20.94
C ILE A 217 -24.15 13.34 22.16
N ILE A 218 -22.92 13.81 22.30
CA ILE A 218 -22.00 13.43 23.39
C ILE A 218 -22.60 13.74 24.76
N ASN A 219 -23.12 14.95 24.97
CA ASN A 219 -23.77 15.30 26.24
C ASN A 219 -25.01 14.44 26.50
N LYS A 220 -25.70 13.99 25.44
CA LYS A 220 -26.84 13.09 25.60
C LYS A 220 -26.38 11.72 26.07
N LEU A 221 -25.29 11.17 25.51
CA LEU A 221 -24.70 9.90 25.95
C LEU A 221 -24.43 9.91 27.46
N ASP A 222 -23.88 11.01 28.00
CA ASP A 222 -23.59 11.15 29.44
C ASP A 222 -24.85 11.03 30.31
N SER A 223 -26.03 11.38 29.78
CA SER A 223 -27.31 11.35 30.49
C SER A 223 -28.18 10.11 30.23
N LEU A 224 -27.85 9.29 29.22
CA LEU A 224 -28.64 8.11 28.86
C LEU A 224 -28.47 6.99 29.89
N VAL A 225 -29.59 6.36 30.23
CA VAL A 225 -29.62 5.14 31.07
C VAL A 225 -29.48 3.93 30.14
N ILE A 226 -28.25 3.55 29.89
CA ILE A 226 -27.87 2.46 28.97
C ILE A 226 -26.79 1.58 29.60
N THR A 227 -26.65 0.35 29.12
CA THR A 227 -25.60 -0.57 29.57
C THR A 227 -24.20 -0.07 29.15
N SER A 228 -23.15 -0.55 29.82
CA SER A 228 -21.77 -0.23 29.46
C SER A 228 -21.43 -0.64 28.02
N ARG A 229 -22.00 -1.76 27.54
CA ARG A 229 -21.84 -2.23 26.15
C ARG A 229 -22.50 -1.28 25.15
N GLN A 230 -23.76 -0.91 25.35
CA GLN A 230 -24.43 0.07 24.50
C GLN A 230 -23.73 1.44 24.50
N ARG A 231 -23.18 1.86 25.65
CA ARG A 231 -22.39 3.09 25.75
C ARG A 231 -21.10 3.00 24.91
N ARG A 232 -20.40 1.86 24.96
CA ARG A 232 -19.23 1.57 24.14
C ARG A 232 -19.57 1.61 22.65
N ASP A 233 -20.65 0.94 22.28
CA ASP A 233 -21.13 0.85 20.89
C ASP A 233 -21.51 2.24 20.34
N LEU A 234 -22.21 3.06 21.13
CA LEU A 234 -22.50 4.46 20.76
C LEU A 234 -21.25 5.32 20.67
N ALA A 235 -20.27 5.14 21.56
CA ALA A 235 -19.00 5.85 21.47
C ALA A 235 -18.24 5.52 20.18
N ALA A 236 -18.33 4.27 19.70
CA ALA A 236 -17.74 3.84 18.44
C ALA A 236 -18.40 4.53 17.23
N LEU A 237 -19.74 4.57 17.18
CA LEU A 237 -20.47 5.27 16.13
C LEU A 237 -20.15 6.78 16.13
N VAL A 238 -20.06 7.40 17.30
CA VAL A 238 -19.73 8.83 17.42
C VAL A 238 -18.28 9.10 17.00
N LEU A 239 -17.33 8.21 17.32
CA LEU A 239 -15.92 8.36 16.94
C LEU A 239 -15.75 8.47 15.42
N THR A 240 -16.34 7.56 14.65
CA THR A 240 -16.29 7.63 13.17
C THR A 240 -17.05 8.84 12.64
N THR A 241 -18.15 9.22 13.30
CA THR A 241 -18.89 10.44 12.96
C THR A 241 -18.06 11.71 13.17
N CYS A 242 -17.24 11.78 14.22
CA CYS A 242 -16.32 12.90 14.45
C CYS A 242 -15.30 13.04 13.30
N ASP A 243 -14.90 11.93 12.69
CA ASP A 243 -14.03 11.95 11.52
C ASP A 243 -14.76 12.33 10.22
N GLU A 244 -15.92 11.73 9.97
CA GLU A 244 -16.74 12.00 8.77
C GLU A 244 -17.24 13.45 8.69
N THR A 245 -17.22 14.20 9.80
CA THR A 245 -17.80 15.56 9.89
C THR A 245 -16.78 16.67 10.15
N ASN A 246 -15.48 16.39 9.97
CA ASN A 246 -14.45 17.43 9.90
C ASN A 246 -14.30 18.02 8.49
N THR A 247 -13.53 19.09 8.36
CA THR A 247 -13.30 19.82 7.09
C THR A 247 -12.20 19.23 6.21
N LEU A 248 -11.63 18.06 6.57
CA LEU A 248 -10.52 17.43 5.85
C LEU A 248 -10.98 16.50 4.70
N TRP A 249 -12.23 16.60 4.27
CA TRP A 249 -12.82 15.80 3.19
C TRP A 249 -12.82 16.57 1.86
N PRO A 250 -11.79 16.47 1.01
CA PRO A 250 -11.74 17.17 -0.28
C PRO A 250 -12.86 16.74 -1.24
N GLN A 251 -13.32 17.69 -2.06
CA GLN A 251 -14.30 17.46 -3.13
C GLN A 251 -13.77 18.02 -4.47
N PRO A 252 -13.59 17.19 -5.53
CA PRO A 252 -13.83 15.75 -5.59
C PRO A 252 -12.68 14.93 -4.98
N SER A 253 -13.00 13.90 -4.20
CA SER A 253 -12.04 12.88 -3.81
C SER A 253 -12.78 11.66 -3.28
N GLU A 254 -12.33 10.46 -3.63
CA GLU A 254 -12.99 9.23 -3.18
C GLU A 254 -12.45 8.73 -1.83
N ARG A 255 -11.15 8.89 -1.55
CA ARG A 255 -10.48 8.29 -0.37
C ARG A 255 -9.30 9.14 0.11
N PRO A 256 -9.53 10.30 0.76
CA PRO A 256 -8.45 11.14 1.27
C PRO A 256 -7.71 10.46 2.43
N ARG A 257 -6.38 10.63 2.52
CA ARG A 257 -5.54 10.17 3.66
C ARG A 257 -4.77 11.36 4.26
N PRO A 258 -5.43 12.22 5.04
CA PRO A 258 -4.79 13.43 5.57
C PRO A 258 -3.70 13.07 6.58
N ARG A 259 -2.52 13.69 6.39
CA ARG A 259 -1.34 13.55 7.28
C ARG A 259 -1.11 14.80 8.13
N GLN A 260 -1.69 15.92 7.71
CA GLN A 260 -1.62 17.23 8.34
C GLN A 260 -3.00 17.87 8.37
N LEU A 261 -3.20 18.80 9.30
CA LEU A 261 -4.43 19.55 9.42
C LEU A 261 -4.45 20.68 8.38
N VAL A 262 -4.83 20.36 7.13
CA VAL A 262 -4.93 21.34 6.04
C VAL A 262 -6.31 21.25 5.40
N ILE A 263 -7.07 22.35 5.46
CA ILE A 263 -8.37 22.43 4.82
C ILE A 263 -8.17 22.47 3.29
N PRO A 264 -8.75 21.53 2.53
CA PRO A 264 -8.71 21.53 1.08
C PRO A 264 -9.37 22.80 0.50
N PRO A 265 -9.01 23.24 -0.72
CA PRO A 265 -9.66 24.39 -1.36
C PRO A 265 -11.18 24.24 -1.45
N ARG A 266 -11.65 23.02 -1.69
CA ARG A 266 -13.05 22.65 -1.73
C ARG A 266 -13.26 21.37 -0.91
N PHE A 267 -14.20 21.40 0.03
CA PHE A 267 -14.40 20.29 0.97
C PHE A 267 -15.88 20.00 1.24
N ARG A 268 -16.15 18.79 1.72
CA ARG A 268 -17.47 18.26 1.99
C ARG A 268 -17.78 18.31 3.48
N GLU A 269 -18.92 18.90 3.84
CA GLU A 269 -19.54 18.81 5.15
C GLU A 269 -20.65 17.77 5.12
N ASN A 270 -20.39 16.60 5.70
CA ASN A 270 -21.39 15.53 5.78
C ASN A 270 -22.48 15.84 6.80
N ASN A 271 -23.70 15.35 6.54
CA ASN A 271 -24.78 15.33 7.52
C ASN A 271 -24.39 14.41 8.70
N VAL A 272 -24.35 14.99 9.90
CA VAL A 272 -23.88 14.31 11.13
C VAL A 272 -24.73 13.09 11.48
N TRP A 273 -26.06 13.18 11.34
CA TRP A 273 -26.93 12.04 11.66
C TRP A 273 -26.75 10.91 10.65
N MET A 274 -26.73 11.23 9.35
CA MET A 274 -26.50 10.22 8.32
C MET A 274 -25.12 9.57 8.42
N ALA A 275 -24.09 10.33 8.84
CA ALA A 275 -22.76 9.79 9.11
C ALA A 275 -22.77 8.82 10.32
N LEU A 276 -23.58 9.11 11.34
CA LEU A 276 -23.78 8.23 12.49
C LEU A 276 -24.48 6.92 12.11
N GLU A 277 -25.52 6.98 11.28
CA GLU A 277 -26.22 5.80 10.76
C GLU A 277 -25.29 4.94 9.88
N LYS A 278 -24.56 5.57 8.96
CA LYS A 278 -23.59 4.89 8.08
C LYS A 278 -22.47 4.22 8.87
N SER A 279 -22.12 4.75 10.04
CA SER A 279 -21.07 4.18 10.88
C SER A 279 -21.39 2.76 11.36
N VAL A 280 -22.66 2.34 11.39
CA VAL A 280 -23.04 0.95 11.71
C VAL A 280 -22.37 -0.05 10.76
N ASP A 281 -22.30 0.26 9.46
CA ASP A 281 -21.68 -0.61 8.46
C ASP A 281 -20.16 -0.72 8.62
N THR A 282 -19.54 0.27 9.25
CA THR A 282 -18.09 0.33 9.46
C THR A 282 -17.67 -0.49 10.69
N TRP A 283 -18.53 -0.58 11.70
CA TRP A 283 -18.24 -1.24 12.97
C TRP A 283 -18.84 -2.63 13.12
N ALA A 284 -19.94 -2.92 12.44
CA ALA A 284 -20.60 -4.22 12.52
C ALA A 284 -19.67 -5.31 11.97
N SER A 285 -19.44 -6.33 12.79
CA SER A 285 -18.63 -7.47 12.41
C SER A 285 -19.14 -8.74 13.09
N ASP A 286 -19.07 -9.86 12.37
CA ASP A 286 -19.40 -11.20 12.86
C ASP A 286 -18.16 -11.97 13.34
N GLU A 287 -17.01 -11.28 13.45
CA GLU A 287 -15.78 -11.88 13.96
C GLU A 287 -15.93 -12.29 15.44
N THR A 288 -15.24 -13.38 15.81
CA THR A 288 -15.31 -13.91 17.18
C THR A 288 -14.55 -13.04 18.17
N ARG A 289 -15.11 -12.90 19.37
CA ARG A 289 -14.48 -12.22 20.50
C ARG A 289 -13.13 -12.84 20.86
N LEU A 290 -12.14 -12.00 21.12
CA LEU A 290 -10.84 -12.32 21.69
C LEU A 290 -10.74 -11.81 23.13
N PRO A 291 -10.09 -12.56 24.04
CA PRO A 291 -9.79 -12.08 25.39
C PRO A 291 -8.83 -10.89 25.35
N ILE A 292 -9.18 -9.84 26.11
CA ILE A 292 -8.31 -8.70 26.40
C ILE A 292 -8.01 -8.66 27.90
N SER A 293 -6.77 -8.36 28.24
CA SER A 293 -6.36 -7.90 29.56
C SER A 293 -5.59 -6.57 29.47
N VAL A 294 -5.49 -5.85 30.59
CA VAL A 294 -4.72 -4.62 30.70
C VAL A 294 -3.53 -4.87 31.61
N TRP A 295 -2.34 -4.49 31.17
CA TRP A 295 -1.12 -4.63 31.96
C TRP A 295 -1.26 -3.96 33.34
N PRO A 296 -0.81 -4.59 34.44
CA PRO A 296 0.06 -5.78 34.51
C PRO A 296 -0.66 -7.12 34.50
N ASP A 297 -1.99 -7.16 34.33
CA ASP A 297 -2.73 -8.41 34.32
C ASP A 297 -2.46 -9.18 33.02
N LEU A 298 -1.67 -10.24 33.11
CA LEU A 298 -1.33 -11.10 31.97
C LEU A 298 -2.48 -12.04 31.62
N PRO A 299 -2.69 -12.33 30.31
CA PRO A 299 -3.74 -13.24 29.90
C PRO A 299 -3.40 -14.70 30.27
N THR A 300 -4.38 -15.42 30.82
CA THR A 300 -4.26 -16.86 31.09
C THR A 300 -4.39 -17.69 29.81
N GLU A 301 -5.26 -17.26 28.92
CA GLU A 301 -5.53 -17.89 27.63
C GLU A 301 -4.32 -17.83 26.69
N LYS A 302 -4.20 -18.82 25.80
CA LYS A 302 -3.09 -18.92 24.84
C LYS A 302 -3.25 -17.96 23.64
N SER A 303 -4.49 -17.56 23.34
CA SER A 303 -4.86 -16.60 22.30
C SER A 303 -5.51 -15.41 23.00
N ALA A 304 -4.78 -14.30 23.10
CA ALA A 304 -5.24 -13.12 23.85
C ALA A 304 -4.41 -11.88 23.53
N VAL A 305 -4.96 -10.72 23.86
CA VAL A 305 -4.28 -9.42 23.75
C VAL A 305 -4.10 -8.81 25.14
N CYS A 306 -2.89 -8.40 25.47
CA CYS A 306 -2.56 -7.64 26.67
C CYS A 306 -2.18 -6.22 26.25
N ILE A 307 -2.94 -5.23 26.70
CA ILE A 307 -2.71 -3.82 26.36
C ILE A 307 -1.91 -3.16 27.48
N PHE A 308 -0.79 -2.53 27.14
CA PHE A 308 -0.10 -1.59 28.01
C PHE A 308 -0.51 -0.16 27.65
N GLU A 309 -1.11 0.55 28.60
CA GLU A 309 -1.59 1.92 28.43
C GLU A 309 -0.47 2.92 28.68
N GLY A 310 0.28 3.24 27.64
CA GLY A 310 1.35 4.22 27.76
C GLY A 310 2.45 4.08 26.71
N PRO A 311 3.52 4.86 26.87
CA PRO A 311 4.64 4.84 25.96
C PRO A 311 5.49 3.58 26.16
N GLN A 312 5.93 2.98 25.06
CA GLN A 312 6.72 1.75 25.03
C GLN A 312 7.94 1.75 25.97
N ARG A 313 8.61 2.89 26.16
CA ARG A 313 9.80 2.99 27.03
C ARG A 313 9.51 2.57 28.47
N GLU A 314 8.28 2.78 28.94
CA GLU A 314 7.87 2.42 30.30
C GLU A 314 7.59 0.92 30.39
N LEU A 315 6.94 0.35 29.35
CA LEU A 315 6.77 -1.10 29.21
C LEU A 315 8.10 -1.85 29.12
N ALA A 316 9.10 -1.28 28.42
CA ALA A 316 10.38 -1.92 28.15
C ALA A 316 11.04 -2.47 29.43
N SER A 317 11.01 -1.68 30.50
CA SER A 317 11.60 -2.02 31.81
C SER A 317 10.96 -3.23 32.50
N HIS A 318 9.79 -3.67 32.03
CA HIS A 318 9.06 -4.80 32.56
C HIS A 318 9.10 -6.04 31.65
N LEU A 319 9.79 -5.98 30.51
CA LEU A 319 9.81 -7.09 29.56
C LEU A 319 10.67 -8.28 30.03
N ASP A 320 11.59 -8.08 30.99
CA ASP A 320 12.49 -9.13 31.47
C ASP A 320 11.75 -10.33 32.10
N VAL A 321 10.51 -10.13 32.57
CA VAL A 321 9.68 -11.20 33.15
C VAL A 321 8.79 -11.91 32.11
N ILE A 322 8.81 -11.45 30.85
CA ILE A 322 7.97 -11.97 29.77
C ILE A 322 8.86 -12.67 28.75
N PRO A 323 8.65 -13.98 28.48
CA PRO A 323 9.45 -14.71 27.50
C PRO A 323 9.00 -14.37 26.07
N VAL A 324 9.30 -13.15 25.61
CA VAL A 324 9.02 -12.69 24.25
C VAL A 324 9.77 -13.56 23.24
N GLN A 325 9.03 -14.21 22.34
CA GLN A 325 9.59 -15.10 21.30
C GLN A 325 9.81 -14.39 19.97
N ALA A 326 9.06 -13.31 19.70
CA ALA A 326 9.26 -12.44 18.54
C ALA A 326 8.71 -11.04 18.80
N VAL A 327 9.26 -10.07 18.08
CA VAL A 327 8.72 -8.72 17.94
C VAL A 327 8.14 -8.59 16.54
N VAL A 328 6.86 -8.27 16.44
CA VAL A 328 6.15 -8.12 15.16
C VAL A 328 5.32 -6.84 15.21
N SER A 329 5.56 -5.91 14.29
CA SER A 329 4.92 -4.59 14.37
C SER A 329 4.73 -3.91 13.01
N ALA A 330 3.76 -2.99 12.95
CA ALA A 330 3.68 -1.99 11.89
C ALA A 330 4.34 -0.69 12.37
N LEU A 331 5.35 -0.21 11.64
CA LEU A 331 6.07 0.99 12.03
C LEU A 331 5.14 2.22 11.99
N PRO A 332 5.09 3.03 13.06
CA PRO A 332 4.24 4.21 13.11
C PRO A 332 4.71 5.24 12.10
N ARG A 333 3.88 5.55 11.11
CA ARG A 333 4.13 6.70 10.23
C ARG A 333 3.64 7.99 10.91
N PRO A 334 4.41 9.09 10.93
CA PRO A 334 3.95 10.34 11.51
C PRO A 334 2.65 10.84 10.86
N ASN A 335 1.65 11.13 11.69
CA ASN A 335 0.37 11.65 11.24
C ASN A 335 -0.15 12.70 12.23
N GLN A 336 0.18 13.97 11.97
CA GLN A 336 -0.22 15.09 12.81
C GLN A 336 -1.74 15.21 12.89
N ALA A 337 -2.44 15.08 11.74
CA ALA A 337 -3.89 15.19 11.70
C ALA A 337 -4.54 14.17 12.63
N PHE A 338 -4.12 12.91 12.52
CA PHE A 338 -4.65 11.84 13.36
C PHE A 338 -4.37 12.06 14.84
N TRP A 339 -3.16 12.45 15.22
CA TRP A 339 -2.81 12.63 16.63
C TRP A 339 -3.54 13.82 17.26
N SER A 340 -3.62 14.96 16.57
CA SER A 340 -4.35 16.13 17.07
C SER A 340 -5.85 15.86 17.19
N LEU A 341 -6.44 15.24 16.17
CA LEU A 341 -7.86 14.86 16.21
C LEU A 341 -8.13 13.76 17.23
N SER A 342 -7.20 12.82 17.41
CA SER A 342 -7.35 11.78 18.43
C SER A 342 -7.41 12.36 19.84
N ALA A 343 -6.57 13.36 20.14
CA ALA A 343 -6.62 14.05 21.42
C ALA A 343 -7.96 14.80 21.61
N LEU A 344 -8.45 15.47 20.56
CA LEU A 344 -9.74 16.16 20.57
C LEU A 344 -10.90 15.18 20.83
N TRP A 345 -10.98 14.10 20.04
CA TRP A 345 -12.06 13.12 20.11
C TRP A 345 -12.03 12.30 21.40
N ALA A 346 -10.85 11.95 21.90
CA ALA A 346 -10.72 11.26 23.18
C ALA A 346 -11.24 12.14 24.33
N GLY A 347 -10.86 13.42 24.37
CA GLY A 347 -11.38 14.35 25.38
C GLY A 347 -12.88 14.59 25.24
N TRP A 348 -13.44 14.56 24.03
CA TRP A 348 -14.88 14.62 23.82
C TRP A 348 -15.62 13.39 24.37
N LEU A 349 -15.18 12.19 24.00
CA LEU A 349 -15.86 10.94 24.34
C LEU A 349 -15.67 10.52 25.79
N TRP A 350 -14.46 10.68 26.34
CA TRP A 350 -14.08 10.13 27.65
C TRP A 350 -13.55 11.18 28.63
N GLY A 351 -13.53 12.46 28.25
CA GLY A 351 -13.16 13.56 29.12
C GLY A 351 -11.65 13.78 29.27
N ARG A 352 -11.29 14.87 29.95
CA ARG A 352 -9.92 15.41 30.06
C ARG A 352 -8.88 14.47 30.68
N GLU A 353 -9.29 13.56 31.56
CA GLU A 353 -8.37 12.61 32.22
C GLU A 353 -7.87 11.56 31.23
N SER A 354 -8.74 11.10 30.32
CA SER A 354 -8.39 10.09 29.30
C SER A 354 -7.32 10.57 28.32
N VAL A 355 -7.28 11.88 28.03
CA VAL A 355 -6.35 12.47 27.06
C VAL A 355 -5.06 13.00 27.71
N ALA A 356 -5.04 13.19 29.04
CA ALA A 356 -3.91 13.75 29.77
C ALA A 356 -2.53 13.14 29.40
N PRO A 357 -2.34 11.81 29.33
CA PRO A 357 -1.03 11.24 28.96
C PRO A 357 -0.63 11.51 27.50
N PHE A 358 -1.60 11.83 26.64
CA PHE A 358 -1.43 12.03 25.20
C PHE A 358 -1.37 13.51 24.78
N LYS A 359 -1.76 14.47 25.63
CA LYS A 359 -1.86 15.91 25.28
C LYS A 359 -0.58 16.52 24.70
N HIS A 360 0.60 16.05 25.10
CA HIS A 360 1.88 16.58 24.63
C HIS A 360 2.06 16.52 23.10
N VAL A 361 1.35 15.62 22.40
CA VAL A 361 1.39 15.52 20.93
C VAL A 361 0.81 16.76 20.24
N LEU A 362 -0.07 17.50 20.93
CA LEU A 362 -0.69 18.73 20.41
C LEU A 362 0.32 19.87 20.24
N ARG A 363 1.43 19.86 20.99
CA ARG A 363 2.44 20.93 20.98
C ARG A 363 3.29 20.95 19.71
N ARG A 364 3.42 19.80 19.02
CA ARG A 364 4.33 19.66 17.89
C ARG A 364 3.57 19.77 16.57
N GLN A 365 3.85 20.85 15.84
CA GLN A 365 3.21 21.14 14.55
C GLN A 365 3.92 20.53 13.34
N ARG A 366 5.20 20.14 13.47
CA ARG A 366 5.98 19.53 12.39
C ARG A 366 6.67 18.26 12.86
N TYR A 367 6.51 17.22 12.06
CA TYR A 367 7.14 15.91 12.24
C TYR A 367 7.98 15.64 11.00
N ASP A 368 9.21 16.16 10.99
CA ASP A 368 10.17 15.81 9.96
C ASP A 368 10.73 14.40 10.20
N TRP A 369 11.43 13.89 9.19
CA TRP A 369 11.96 12.54 9.22
C TRP A 369 13.14 12.36 10.18
N ASN A 370 13.92 13.42 10.47
CA ASN A 370 15.00 13.36 11.46
C ASN A 370 14.42 13.18 12.86
N TRP A 371 13.38 13.94 13.20
CA TRP A 371 12.63 13.74 14.44
C TRP A 371 12.06 12.32 14.52
N HIS A 372 11.47 11.83 13.43
CA HIS A 372 10.87 10.51 13.42
C HIS A 372 11.92 9.40 13.64
N ALA A 373 13.07 9.52 12.98
CA ALA A 373 14.20 8.63 13.19
C ALA A 373 14.67 8.67 14.66
N ALA A 374 14.67 9.84 15.31
CA ALA A 374 15.04 9.98 16.72
C ALA A 374 14.04 9.26 17.64
N ALA A 375 12.74 9.38 17.33
CA ALA A 375 11.68 8.73 18.09
C ALA A 375 11.76 7.19 17.96
N LEU A 376 11.95 6.67 16.75
CA LEU A 376 12.17 5.23 16.52
C LEU A 376 13.45 4.75 17.20
N TYR A 377 14.55 5.52 17.12
CA TYR A 377 15.81 5.20 17.77
C TYR A 377 15.63 5.09 19.28
N ALA A 378 14.96 6.07 19.91
CA ALA A 378 14.69 6.04 21.34
C ALA A 378 13.86 4.81 21.76
N ALA A 379 12.84 4.44 20.99
CA ALA A 379 12.03 3.26 21.27
C ALA A 379 12.84 1.96 21.15
N LEU A 380 13.55 1.78 20.04
CA LEU A 380 14.35 0.57 19.79
C LEU A 380 15.54 0.45 20.74
N LYS A 381 16.20 1.56 21.10
CA LYS A 381 17.28 1.59 22.09
C LYS A 381 16.81 1.16 23.47
N ASN A 382 15.62 1.58 23.90
CA ASN A 382 15.03 1.15 25.17
C ASN A 382 14.61 -0.32 25.13
N LEU A 383 14.18 -0.83 23.96
CA LEU A 383 13.80 -2.22 23.78
C LEU A 383 15.01 -3.17 23.75
N TYR A 384 16.11 -2.76 23.14
CA TYR A 384 17.33 -3.54 22.91
C TYR A 384 17.82 -4.36 24.12
N PRO A 385 17.98 -3.81 25.35
CA PRO A 385 18.53 -4.57 26.48
C PRO A 385 17.64 -5.75 26.89
N HIS A 386 16.31 -5.65 26.71
CA HIS A 386 15.32 -6.59 27.21
C HIS A 386 14.96 -7.72 26.23
N LEU A 387 15.48 -7.69 24.99
CA LEU A 387 15.26 -8.77 24.02
C LEU A 387 16.42 -9.77 24.04
N ALA A 388 16.13 -11.07 24.11
CA ALA A 388 17.16 -12.09 23.96
C ALA A 388 17.80 -12.06 22.55
N LEU A 389 19.05 -12.51 22.44
CA LEU A 389 19.86 -12.39 21.21
C LEU A 389 19.23 -13.02 19.96
N ASN A 390 18.43 -14.06 20.12
CA ASN A 390 17.78 -14.81 19.04
C ASN A 390 16.34 -14.39 18.76
N VAL A 391 15.80 -13.40 19.48
CA VAL A 391 14.45 -12.90 19.23
C VAL A 391 14.44 -12.12 17.91
N PRO A 392 13.65 -12.57 16.91
CA PRO A 392 13.53 -11.86 15.65
C PRO A 392 12.66 -10.61 15.83
N LEU A 393 13.03 -9.54 15.13
CA LEU A 393 12.27 -8.32 15.03
C LEU A 393 11.82 -8.12 13.59
N PHE A 394 10.53 -8.30 13.35
CA PHE A 394 9.89 -8.13 12.05
C PHE A 394 9.02 -6.89 12.05
N ALA A 395 9.21 -6.02 11.06
CA ALA A 395 8.36 -4.87 10.90
C ALA A 395 7.83 -4.73 9.48
N LEU A 396 6.58 -4.27 9.42
CA LEU A 396 5.93 -3.78 8.22
C LEU A 396 6.07 -2.27 8.18
N LEU A 397 6.61 -1.73 7.09
CA LEU A 397 6.67 -0.30 6.82
C LEU A 397 5.60 0.02 5.75
N PRO A 398 4.38 0.39 6.17
CA PRO A 398 3.28 0.73 5.27
C PRO A 398 3.51 2.08 4.60
N GLU A 399 2.92 2.29 3.41
CA GLU A 399 3.06 3.52 2.62
C GLU A 399 4.54 3.97 2.49
N PRO A 400 5.39 3.11 1.90
CA PRO A 400 6.83 3.31 1.95
C PRO A 400 7.28 4.54 1.18
N GLU A 401 8.15 5.31 1.83
CA GLU A 401 8.85 6.47 1.26
C GLU A 401 10.33 6.39 1.64
N SER A 402 11.20 6.95 0.80
CA SER A 402 12.66 6.92 0.94
C SER A 402 13.12 7.36 2.35
N SER A 403 12.57 8.47 2.83
CA SER A 403 12.91 9.05 4.13
C SER A 403 12.35 8.24 5.30
N PHE A 404 11.17 7.62 5.16
CA PHE A 404 10.62 6.74 6.19
C PHE A 404 11.48 5.49 6.36
N LEU A 405 11.90 4.90 5.24
CA LEU A 405 12.78 3.74 5.25
C LEU A 405 14.16 4.07 5.83
N SER A 406 14.74 5.23 5.47
CA SER A 406 15.99 5.70 6.10
C SER A 406 15.85 5.87 7.61
N ALA A 407 14.75 6.48 8.07
CA ALA A 407 14.50 6.67 9.49
C ALA A 407 14.44 5.34 10.24
N ALA A 408 13.73 4.34 9.69
CA ALA A 408 13.61 3.01 10.29
C ALA A 408 14.94 2.25 10.35
N LEU A 409 15.68 2.18 9.22
CA LEU A 409 16.94 1.44 9.14
C LEU A 409 18.05 2.11 9.97
N LEU A 410 18.11 3.45 9.97
CA LEU A 410 19.00 4.21 10.85
C LEU A 410 18.70 3.94 12.32
N ALA A 411 17.44 4.06 12.73
CA ALA A 411 17.03 3.86 14.11
C ALA A 411 17.37 2.45 14.62
N ALA A 412 17.08 1.41 13.82
CA ALA A 412 17.37 0.03 14.18
C ALA A 412 18.89 -0.24 14.24
N GLY A 413 19.63 0.15 13.19
CA GLY A 413 21.08 -0.04 13.10
C GLY A 413 21.84 0.60 14.26
N SER A 414 21.48 1.85 14.57
CA SER A 414 22.05 2.63 15.68
C SER A 414 21.64 2.11 17.05
N SER A 415 20.51 1.40 17.17
CA SER A 415 20.05 0.80 18.43
C SER A 415 20.69 -0.57 18.72
N GLY A 416 21.56 -1.07 17.82
CA GLY A 416 22.23 -2.36 17.97
C GLY A 416 21.50 -3.53 17.32
N PHE A 417 20.56 -3.27 16.39
CA PHE A 417 19.92 -4.33 15.61
C PHE A 417 20.61 -4.47 14.24
N ASP A 418 20.95 -5.70 13.88
CA ASP A 418 21.51 -6.03 12.57
C ASP A 418 20.37 -6.36 11.60
N LEU A 419 20.42 -5.78 10.40
CA LEU A 419 19.50 -6.12 9.32
C LEU A 419 19.80 -7.55 8.85
N ARG A 420 18.79 -8.41 8.89
CA ARG A 420 18.86 -9.82 8.45
C ARG A 420 18.25 -10.02 7.08
N ALA A 421 17.15 -9.32 6.79
CA ALA A 421 16.52 -9.36 5.49
C ALA A 421 15.66 -8.12 5.25
N ILE A 422 15.45 -7.79 3.98
CA ILE A 422 14.50 -6.75 3.55
C ILE A 422 13.85 -7.16 2.24
N ALA A 423 12.53 -7.03 2.15
CA ALA A 423 11.77 -7.34 0.94
C ALA A 423 10.84 -6.18 0.55
N LEU A 424 10.86 -5.85 -0.74
CA LEU A 424 10.08 -4.78 -1.36
C LEU A 424 9.57 -5.28 -2.70
N ARG A 425 8.25 -5.20 -2.89
CA ARG A 425 7.57 -5.59 -4.14
C ARG A 425 7.22 -4.39 -5.03
N SER A 426 6.65 -3.35 -4.42
CA SER A 426 6.25 -2.11 -5.09
C SER A 426 6.17 -0.95 -4.10
N SER A 427 6.04 0.29 -4.59
CA SER A 427 5.80 1.47 -3.75
C SER A 427 4.44 1.49 -3.06
N HIS A 428 3.53 0.56 -3.41
CA HIS A 428 2.19 0.47 -2.82
C HIS A 428 2.07 -0.67 -1.80
N ASP A 429 3.09 -1.51 -1.70
CA ASP A 429 3.14 -2.61 -0.74
C ASP A 429 3.99 -2.22 0.48
N PRO A 430 3.64 -2.68 1.69
CA PRO A 430 4.52 -2.49 2.85
C PRO A 430 5.88 -3.14 2.61
N VAL A 431 6.96 -2.45 3.01
CA VAL A 431 8.29 -3.07 3.07
C VAL A 431 8.32 -4.02 4.25
N GLN A 432 8.83 -5.23 4.03
CA GLN A 432 9.04 -6.23 5.09
C GLN A 432 10.49 -6.18 5.52
N ILE A 433 10.73 -5.90 6.80
CA ILE A 433 12.09 -5.72 7.32
C ILE A 433 12.30 -6.65 8.51
N HIS A 434 13.38 -7.41 8.47
CA HIS A 434 13.76 -8.35 9.50
C HIS A 434 15.10 -7.95 10.11
N TRP A 435 15.10 -7.76 11.42
CA TRP A 435 16.29 -7.51 12.21
C TRP A 435 16.48 -8.54 13.33
N GLN A 436 17.68 -8.56 13.88
CA GLN A 436 18.01 -9.33 15.07
C GLN A 436 18.98 -8.54 15.95
N ARG A 437 18.93 -8.75 17.26
CA ARG A 437 19.87 -8.15 18.20
C ARG A 437 21.32 -8.54 17.86
N ARG A 438 22.23 -7.56 17.81
CA ARG A 438 23.66 -7.78 17.56
C ARG A 438 24.32 -8.54 18.71
N VAL A 439 25.20 -9.48 18.38
CA VAL A 439 25.91 -10.31 19.37
C VAL A 439 27.15 -9.61 19.94
N PHE A 440 27.86 -8.82 19.13
CA PHE A 440 29.12 -8.15 19.51
C PHE A 440 29.06 -6.65 19.27
N SER A 441 29.58 -5.84 20.19
CA SER A 441 29.83 -4.43 19.93
C SER A 441 30.94 -4.30 18.89
N ARG A 442 30.66 -3.70 17.73
CA ARG A 442 31.67 -3.33 16.73
C ARG A 442 31.89 -1.82 16.77
N GLN A 443 33.09 -1.39 16.36
CA GLN A 443 33.35 0.02 16.10
C GLN A 443 32.56 0.45 14.87
N ASP A 444 31.85 1.55 15.01
CA ASP A 444 31.06 2.14 13.93
C ASP A 444 31.98 2.65 12.81
N ALA A 445 31.60 2.40 11.56
CA ALA A 445 32.27 2.98 10.41
C ALA A 445 31.94 4.48 10.35
N ASN A 446 32.96 5.34 10.37
CA ASN A 446 32.76 6.79 10.50
C ASN A 446 32.37 7.51 9.21
N GLN A 447 32.48 6.90 8.03
CA GLN A 447 32.20 7.57 6.76
C GLN A 447 31.43 6.69 5.77
N ILE A 448 30.42 7.29 5.15
CA ILE A 448 29.63 6.71 4.06
C ILE A 448 30.30 7.08 2.74
N GLU A 449 30.86 6.09 2.04
CA GLU A 449 31.48 6.29 0.73
C GLU A 449 30.46 6.07 -0.41
N SER A 450 30.35 7.05 -1.31
CA SER A 450 29.45 6.95 -2.47
C SER A 450 29.88 5.89 -3.48
N SER A 451 31.18 5.53 -3.53
CA SER A 451 31.72 4.43 -4.34
C SER A 451 31.10 3.08 -3.98
N GLY A 452 31.09 2.73 -2.68
CA GLY A 452 30.50 1.48 -2.20
C GLY A 452 29.00 1.39 -2.47
N ILE A 453 28.28 2.51 -2.28
CA ILE A 453 26.85 2.60 -2.63
C ILE A 453 26.65 2.37 -4.13
N ARG A 454 27.43 3.04 -4.97
CA ARG A 454 27.36 2.89 -6.43
C ARG A 454 27.59 1.43 -6.86
N ASP A 455 28.59 0.76 -6.31
CA ASP A 455 28.87 -0.64 -6.63
C ASP A 455 27.72 -1.56 -6.18
N ALA A 456 27.15 -1.33 -5.00
CA ALA A 456 26.01 -2.08 -4.51
C ALA A 456 24.76 -1.89 -5.38
N VAL A 457 24.47 -0.64 -5.76
CA VAL A 457 23.34 -0.31 -6.66
C VAL A 457 23.55 -0.89 -8.05
N ARG A 458 24.77 -0.78 -8.61
CA ARG A 458 25.12 -1.40 -9.89
C ARG A 458 24.91 -2.91 -9.83
N GLY A 459 25.47 -3.60 -8.83
CA GLY A 459 25.32 -5.05 -8.67
C GLY A 459 23.85 -5.48 -8.48
N TYR A 460 23.03 -4.68 -7.79
CA TYR A 460 21.60 -4.92 -7.69
C TYR A 460 20.90 -4.81 -9.05
N LEU A 461 21.13 -3.73 -9.80
CA LEU A 461 20.55 -3.52 -11.12
C LEU A 461 21.01 -4.57 -12.14
N GLU A 462 22.29 -4.95 -12.12
CA GLU A 462 22.85 -6.02 -12.95
C GLU A 462 22.11 -7.32 -12.68
N LYS A 463 22.04 -7.77 -11.42
CA LYS A 463 21.31 -8.99 -11.04
C LYS A 463 19.81 -8.92 -11.34
N ARG A 464 19.21 -7.73 -11.32
CA ARG A 464 17.77 -7.57 -11.60
C ARG A 464 17.48 -7.60 -13.11
N GLY A 465 18.31 -6.95 -13.92
CA GLY A 465 18.18 -6.88 -15.37
C GLY A 465 17.03 -6.00 -15.88
N GLU A 466 16.44 -5.12 -15.06
CA GLU A 466 15.44 -4.13 -15.49
C GLU A 466 15.56 -2.82 -14.71
N PRO A 467 15.13 -1.67 -15.31
CA PRO A 467 15.01 -0.42 -14.59
C PRO A 467 14.00 -0.48 -13.43
N VAL A 468 14.23 0.32 -12.39
CA VAL A 468 13.42 0.35 -11.16
C VAL A 468 13.15 1.76 -10.65
N THR A 469 12.21 1.88 -9.72
CA THR A 469 11.96 3.15 -9.03
C THR A 469 13.10 3.52 -8.09
N TYR A 470 13.24 4.81 -7.80
CA TYR A 470 14.20 5.32 -6.81
C TYR A 470 14.09 4.62 -5.46
N LEU A 471 12.87 4.30 -5.00
CA LEU A 471 12.65 3.57 -3.74
C LEU A 471 13.44 2.24 -3.68
N HIS A 472 13.53 1.49 -4.79
CA HIS A 472 14.30 0.25 -4.82
C HIS A 472 15.81 0.52 -4.73
N LEU A 473 16.33 1.53 -5.44
CA LEU A 473 17.74 1.90 -5.38
C LEU A 473 18.13 2.41 -4.00
N HIS A 474 17.28 3.23 -3.41
CA HIS A 474 17.43 3.74 -2.06
C HIS A 474 17.43 2.60 -1.04
N THR A 475 16.53 1.62 -1.20
CA THR A 475 16.50 0.42 -0.36
C THR A 475 17.78 -0.41 -0.50
N ALA A 476 18.26 -0.63 -1.73
CA ALA A 476 19.52 -1.33 -1.98
C ALA A 476 20.72 -0.61 -1.36
N SER A 477 20.73 0.72 -1.45
CA SER A 477 21.74 1.57 -0.82
C SER A 477 21.72 1.45 0.71
N LEU A 478 20.53 1.56 1.32
CA LEU A 478 20.38 1.44 2.78
C LEU A 478 20.72 0.02 3.28
N ALA A 479 20.39 -1.02 2.52
CA ALA A 479 20.78 -2.39 2.84
C ALA A 479 22.31 -2.53 2.87
N HIS A 480 23.00 -2.00 1.84
CA HIS A 480 24.46 -1.96 1.82
C HIS A 480 25.04 -1.20 3.03
N LEU A 481 24.49 -0.04 3.36
CA LEU A 481 24.94 0.73 4.53
C LEU A 481 24.67 0.00 5.85
N ALA A 482 23.56 -0.73 5.96
CA ALA A 482 23.24 -1.54 7.13
C ALA A 482 24.20 -2.73 7.29
N GLU A 483 24.52 -3.45 6.20
CA GLU A 483 25.49 -4.56 6.19
C GLU A 483 26.89 -4.13 6.59
N ASN A 484 27.28 -2.91 6.19
CA ASN A 484 28.59 -2.34 6.49
C ASN A 484 28.61 -1.52 7.79
N HIS A 485 27.50 -1.50 8.55
CA HIS A 485 27.35 -0.77 9.81
C HIS A 485 27.68 0.73 9.70
N CYS A 486 27.28 1.35 8.59
CA CYS A 486 27.46 2.78 8.34
C CYS A 486 26.23 3.63 8.75
N LEU A 487 25.18 3.01 9.31
CA LEU A 487 23.95 3.68 9.72
C LEU A 487 24.00 4.09 11.20
N ASN A 488 24.70 5.19 11.46
CA ASN A 488 24.98 5.68 12.80
C ASN A 488 24.24 6.99 13.12
N TRP A 489 23.69 7.06 14.32
CA TRP A 489 22.92 8.21 14.77
C TRP A 489 23.82 9.43 14.93
N GLN A 490 23.44 10.53 14.27
CA GLN A 490 24.09 11.84 14.41
C GLN A 490 23.07 12.97 14.22
N VAL A 491 23.49 14.21 14.50
CA VAL A 491 22.69 15.39 14.16
C VAL A 491 22.52 15.44 12.64
N ASP A 492 21.30 15.66 12.15
CA ASP A 492 20.95 15.63 10.72
C ASP A 492 21.33 14.33 9.99
N ALA A 493 21.25 13.20 10.68
CA ALA A 493 21.65 11.89 10.17
C ALA A 493 21.03 11.53 8.81
N LEU A 494 19.78 11.92 8.52
CA LEU A 494 19.20 11.58 7.22
C LEU A 494 19.89 12.27 6.05
N ALA A 495 20.30 13.53 6.20
CA ALA A 495 21.04 14.24 5.15
C ALA A 495 22.39 13.56 4.88
N SER A 496 23.08 13.12 5.94
CA SER A 496 24.34 12.39 5.83
C SER A 496 24.23 11.04 5.10
N ILE A 497 23.03 10.46 5.06
CA ILE A 497 22.74 9.22 4.31
C ILE A 497 22.32 9.55 2.88
N HIS A 498 21.44 10.54 2.70
CA HIS A 498 20.85 10.86 1.38
C HIS A 498 21.87 11.48 0.43
N THR A 499 22.75 12.35 0.92
CA THR A 499 23.75 13.02 0.07
C THR A 499 24.69 12.02 -0.63
N PRO A 500 25.34 11.06 0.05
CA PRO A 500 26.16 10.06 -0.63
C PRO A 500 25.38 9.17 -1.60
N ILE A 501 24.11 8.85 -1.30
CA ILE A 501 23.24 8.10 -2.22
C ILE A 501 22.99 8.91 -3.50
N HIS A 502 22.68 10.20 -3.38
CA HIS A 502 22.49 11.06 -4.54
C HIS A 502 23.76 11.16 -5.39
N LEU A 503 24.91 11.40 -4.75
CA LEU A 503 26.22 11.44 -5.43
C LEU A 503 26.56 10.12 -6.14
N ALA A 504 26.20 8.98 -5.56
CA ALA A 504 26.40 7.68 -6.21
C ALA A 504 25.59 7.56 -7.52
N LEU A 505 24.35 8.08 -7.53
CA LEU A 505 23.44 8.03 -8.67
C LEU A 505 23.75 9.04 -9.78
N GLU A 506 24.59 10.04 -9.53
CA GLU A 506 25.09 10.98 -10.54
C GLU A 506 26.14 10.36 -11.48
N SER A 507 26.61 9.14 -11.18
CA SER A 507 27.56 8.39 -12.01
C SER A 507 27.00 8.07 -13.41
N GLU A 508 27.84 8.16 -14.44
CA GLU A 508 27.50 7.83 -15.84
C GLU A 508 27.07 6.37 -16.05
N SER A 509 27.32 5.52 -15.07
CA SER A 509 26.88 4.11 -15.04
C SER A 509 25.36 3.94 -15.00
N PHE A 510 24.61 4.98 -14.63
CA PHE A 510 23.17 4.93 -14.47
C PHE A 510 22.47 5.82 -15.51
N THR A 511 21.33 5.32 -16.00
CA THR A 511 20.45 6.06 -16.92
C THR A 511 19.07 6.18 -16.28
N ARG A 512 18.49 7.37 -16.34
CA ARG A 512 17.15 7.66 -15.82
C ARG A 512 16.15 7.89 -16.93
N TYR A 513 15.14 7.03 -17.00
CA TYR A 513 14.04 7.05 -17.97
C TYR A 513 12.84 7.80 -17.39
N ASP A 514 12.18 8.63 -18.21
CA ASP A 514 11.01 9.43 -17.84
C ASP A 514 11.19 10.25 -16.54
N GLY A 515 12.43 10.73 -16.32
CA GLY A 515 12.82 11.41 -15.09
C GLY A 515 12.50 12.91 -15.08
N SER A 516 12.38 13.48 -13.87
CA SER A 516 12.22 14.92 -13.65
C SER A 516 13.53 15.59 -13.24
N LYS A 517 13.81 16.79 -13.75
CA LYS A 517 14.94 17.61 -13.27
C LYS A 517 14.80 18.04 -11.80
N HIS A 518 13.58 18.00 -11.25
CA HIS A 518 13.27 18.49 -9.90
C HIS A 518 13.26 17.41 -8.82
N SER A 519 13.20 16.12 -9.21
CA SER A 519 13.17 15.02 -8.25
C SER A 519 13.80 13.76 -8.82
N LEU A 520 14.67 13.13 -8.03
CA LEU A 520 15.26 11.81 -8.32
C LEU A 520 14.24 10.68 -8.17
N GLU A 521 13.14 10.92 -7.46
CA GLU A 521 12.09 9.93 -7.18
C GLU A 521 11.16 9.70 -8.39
N ILE A 522 11.18 10.62 -9.36
CA ILE A 522 10.38 10.53 -10.58
C ILE A 522 11.17 9.80 -11.67
N GLY A 523 10.53 8.82 -12.29
CA GLY A 523 11.09 8.01 -13.38
C GLY A 523 11.62 6.65 -12.92
N LEU A 524 12.23 5.94 -13.85
CA LEU A 524 12.87 4.65 -13.62
C LEU A 524 14.38 4.76 -13.84
N TRP A 525 15.15 4.04 -13.05
CA TRP A 525 16.60 4.02 -13.09
C TRP A 525 17.09 2.65 -13.55
N GLY A 526 17.95 2.63 -14.57
CA GLY A 526 18.61 1.44 -15.09
C GLY A 526 20.11 1.65 -15.26
N LEU A 527 20.79 0.62 -15.77
CA LEU A 527 22.20 0.70 -16.16
C LEU A 527 22.33 1.32 -17.54
N SER A 528 23.35 2.14 -17.73
CA SER A 528 23.70 2.71 -19.04
C SER A 528 24.24 1.64 -19.99
N ASP A 529 24.96 0.64 -19.47
CA ASP A 529 25.50 -0.50 -20.23
C ASP A 529 25.13 -1.82 -19.53
N PRO A 530 23.94 -2.38 -19.80
CA PRO A 530 23.49 -3.61 -19.16
C PRO A 530 24.19 -4.85 -19.74
N ALA A 531 24.59 -5.77 -18.86
CA ALA A 531 25.20 -7.04 -19.26
C ALA A 531 24.26 -7.89 -20.14
N ALA A 532 24.76 -8.34 -21.30
CA ALA A 532 23.95 -9.02 -22.32
C ALA A 532 23.54 -10.46 -21.99
N ASP A 533 24.12 -11.06 -20.95
CA ASP A 533 23.87 -12.43 -20.50
C ASP A 533 22.83 -12.53 -19.38
N ILE A 534 22.48 -11.40 -18.73
CA ILE A 534 21.48 -11.39 -17.67
C ILE A 534 20.07 -11.16 -18.24
N LEU A 535 19.18 -12.13 -18.00
CA LEU A 535 17.78 -12.00 -18.35
C LEU A 535 17.04 -11.03 -17.40
N PRO A 536 16.23 -10.10 -17.93
CA PRO A 536 15.37 -9.24 -17.12
C PRO A 536 14.49 -10.05 -16.17
N LEU A 537 14.21 -9.50 -14.99
CA LEU A 537 13.34 -10.14 -14.00
C LEU A 537 12.00 -10.64 -14.59
N PRO A 538 11.25 -9.87 -15.42
CA PRO A 538 9.99 -10.35 -16.01
C PRO A 538 10.13 -11.61 -16.89
N ASP A 539 11.30 -11.80 -17.52
CA ASP A 539 11.60 -13.01 -18.31
C ASP A 539 11.85 -14.21 -17.40
N ARG A 540 12.62 -14.01 -16.34
CA ARG A 540 12.86 -15.06 -15.34
C ARG A 540 11.57 -15.46 -14.62
N VAL A 541 10.71 -14.51 -14.28
CA VAL A 541 9.39 -14.75 -13.67
C VAL A 541 8.48 -15.55 -14.60
N GLU A 542 8.44 -15.21 -15.89
CA GLU A 542 7.69 -16.00 -16.88
C GLU A 542 8.19 -17.45 -16.92
N MET A 543 9.51 -17.66 -17.01
CA MET A 543 10.10 -18.99 -17.04
C MET A 543 9.79 -19.80 -15.78
N ALA A 544 9.95 -19.19 -14.60
CA ALA A 544 9.68 -19.79 -13.30
C ALA A 544 8.22 -20.23 -13.17
N LEU A 545 7.28 -19.32 -13.45
CA LEU A 545 5.86 -19.56 -13.29
C LEU A 545 5.37 -20.63 -14.27
N VAL A 546 5.75 -20.56 -15.55
CA VAL A 546 5.36 -21.58 -16.54
C VAL A 546 5.91 -22.95 -16.19
N ARG A 547 7.17 -23.01 -15.73
CA ARG A 547 7.78 -24.27 -15.26
C ARG A 547 7.02 -24.83 -14.06
N TYR A 548 6.69 -23.99 -13.07
CA TYR A 548 5.93 -24.40 -11.89
C TYR A 548 4.54 -24.92 -12.26
N LEU A 549 3.79 -24.17 -13.07
CA LEU A 549 2.43 -24.51 -13.47
C LEU A 549 2.36 -25.77 -14.33
N SER A 550 3.39 -26.03 -15.15
CA SER A 550 3.50 -27.26 -15.93
C SER A 550 3.57 -28.53 -15.07
N ARG A 551 4.08 -28.41 -13.84
CA ARG A 551 4.26 -29.51 -12.88
C ARG A 551 3.14 -29.59 -11.84
N ASN A 552 2.47 -28.47 -11.58
CA ASN A 552 1.47 -28.33 -10.52
C ASN A 552 0.16 -27.72 -11.06
N PRO A 553 -0.54 -28.39 -12.00
CA PRO A 553 -1.83 -27.93 -12.49
C PRO A 553 -2.86 -27.87 -11.35
N GLY A 554 -3.73 -26.88 -11.36
CA GLY A 554 -4.71 -26.63 -10.31
C GLY A 554 -4.19 -25.78 -9.14
N SER A 555 -2.96 -25.28 -9.19
CA SER A 555 -2.42 -24.37 -8.17
C SER A 555 -3.24 -23.09 -8.08
N THR A 556 -3.53 -22.63 -6.86
CA THR A 556 -4.23 -21.36 -6.61
C THR A 556 -3.32 -20.15 -6.83
N GLN A 557 -3.91 -18.96 -6.96
CA GLN A 557 -3.17 -17.70 -7.07
C GLN A 557 -2.16 -17.53 -5.91
N ASN A 558 -2.60 -17.75 -4.67
CA ASN A 558 -1.76 -17.56 -3.48
C ASN A 558 -0.58 -18.55 -3.45
N GLN A 559 -0.80 -19.80 -3.88
CA GLN A 559 0.28 -20.79 -4.00
C GLN A 559 1.30 -20.39 -5.05
N ILE A 560 0.84 -19.91 -6.21
CA ILE A 560 1.72 -19.44 -7.29
C ILE A 560 2.54 -18.24 -6.82
N GLU A 561 1.91 -17.26 -6.18
CA GLU A 561 2.59 -16.08 -5.66
C GLU A 561 3.63 -16.43 -4.58
N ALA A 562 3.28 -17.31 -3.63
CA ALA A 562 4.22 -17.76 -2.61
C ALA A 562 5.47 -18.41 -3.23
N VAL A 563 5.28 -19.31 -4.20
CA VAL A 563 6.39 -19.98 -4.88
C VAL A 563 7.24 -19.01 -5.68
N VAL A 564 6.62 -18.08 -6.40
CA VAL A 564 7.34 -17.06 -7.17
C VAL A 564 8.13 -16.13 -6.24
N ASN A 565 7.56 -15.70 -5.10
CA ASN A 565 8.27 -14.86 -4.14
C ASN A 565 9.42 -15.60 -3.45
N MET A 566 9.31 -16.93 -3.27
CA MET A 566 10.42 -17.76 -2.80
C MET A 566 11.55 -17.87 -3.82
N GLU A 567 11.24 -17.96 -5.12
CA GLU A 567 12.25 -18.00 -6.18
C GLU A 567 12.92 -16.63 -6.41
N PHE A 568 12.19 -15.54 -6.15
CA PHE A 568 12.67 -14.16 -6.30
C PHE A 568 12.49 -13.37 -4.99
N PRO A 569 13.33 -13.62 -3.97
CA PRO A 569 13.18 -13.01 -2.65
C PRO A 569 13.67 -11.56 -2.58
N GLY A 570 13.41 -10.90 -1.45
CA GLY A 570 13.95 -9.58 -1.14
C GLY A 570 13.54 -8.51 -2.16
N LEU A 571 14.52 -7.77 -2.68
CA LEU A 571 14.30 -6.75 -3.70
C LEU A 571 14.07 -7.31 -5.11
N TYR A 572 14.15 -8.63 -5.30
CA TYR A 572 13.82 -9.27 -6.58
C TYR A 572 12.35 -9.70 -6.66
N THR A 573 11.58 -9.47 -5.60
CA THR A 573 10.15 -9.80 -5.55
C THR A 573 9.41 -9.16 -6.73
N PRO A 574 8.71 -9.96 -7.56
CA PRO A 574 8.02 -9.43 -8.71
C PRO A 574 6.70 -8.77 -8.33
N GLN A 575 6.32 -7.74 -9.07
CA GLN A 575 5.01 -7.13 -8.91
C GLN A 575 3.90 -8.10 -9.30
N LEU A 576 2.77 -8.05 -8.60
CA LEU A 576 1.62 -8.92 -8.90
C LEU A 576 1.12 -8.76 -10.34
N ALA A 577 1.26 -7.58 -10.91
CA ALA A 577 0.88 -7.31 -12.30
C ALA A 577 1.65 -8.19 -13.31
N ILE A 578 2.94 -8.49 -13.11
CA ILE A 578 3.66 -9.40 -14.03
C ILE A 578 3.17 -10.85 -13.85
N VAL A 579 2.94 -11.30 -12.61
CA VAL A 579 2.38 -12.64 -12.33
C VAL A 579 1.03 -12.82 -13.02
N LYS A 580 0.13 -11.84 -12.85
CA LYS A 580 -1.21 -11.82 -13.48
C LYS A 580 -1.12 -11.81 -15.01
N ASN A 581 -0.23 -11.02 -15.62
CA ASN A 581 -0.05 -10.99 -17.07
C ASN A 581 0.52 -12.30 -17.63
N VAL A 582 1.43 -12.96 -16.90
CA VAL A 582 1.93 -14.28 -17.29
C VAL A 582 0.80 -15.31 -17.25
N LEU A 583 -0.01 -15.36 -16.17
CA LEU A 583 -1.17 -16.25 -16.09
C LEU A 583 -2.19 -15.98 -17.19
N ALA A 584 -2.53 -14.71 -17.43
CA ALA A 584 -3.45 -14.32 -18.50
C ALA A 584 -2.93 -14.70 -19.90
N SER A 585 -1.61 -14.85 -20.07
CA SER A 585 -1.00 -15.28 -21.32
C SER A 585 -0.98 -16.81 -21.44
N TYR A 586 -0.58 -17.54 -20.40
CA TYR A 586 -0.26 -18.98 -20.46
C TYR A 586 -1.35 -19.92 -19.94
N ALA A 587 -2.24 -19.42 -19.10
CA ALA A 587 -3.10 -20.26 -18.29
C ALA A 587 -4.60 -20.06 -18.59
N THR A 588 -5.38 -21.04 -18.15
CA THR A 588 -6.83 -21.00 -18.03
C THR A 588 -7.25 -21.46 -16.63
N PRO A 589 -8.42 -21.02 -16.13
CA PRO A 589 -8.95 -21.48 -14.85
C PRO A 589 -9.19 -23.00 -14.84
N LEU A 590 -8.92 -23.63 -13.70
CA LEU A 590 -9.26 -25.01 -13.36
C LEU A 590 -9.82 -25.02 -11.92
N GLY A 591 -11.14 -24.93 -11.78
CA GLY A 591 -11.78 -24.70 -10.49
C GLY A 591 -11.34 -23.35 -9.90
N SER A 592 -10.82 -23.37 -8.66
CA SER A 592 -10.20 -22.20 -8.00
C SER A 592 -8.71 -22.00 -8.35
N GLY A 593 -8.15 -22.88 -9.17
CA GLY A 593 -6.74 -22.86 -9.56
C GLY A 593 -6.51 -22.55 -11.03
N TRP A 594 -5.26 -22.68 -11.46
CA TRP A 594 -4.82 -22.43 -12.82
C TRP A 594 -4.18 -23.68 -13.43
N GLN A 595 -4.29 -23.82 -14.75
CA GLN A 595 -3.53 -24.80 -15.52
C GLN A 595 -3.04 -24.17 -16.83
N LEU A 596 -1.98 -24.72 -17.42
CA LEU A 596 -1.51 -24.28 -18.73
C LEU A 596 -2.58 -24.56 -19.80
N ARG A 597 -2.67 -23.67 -20.79
CA ARG A 597 -3.49 -23.91 -21.98
C ARG A 597 -3.00 -25.15 -22.72
N PRO A 598 -3.89 -25.92 -23.38
CA PRO A 598 -3.49 -27.10 -24.15
C PRO A 598 -2.41 -26.80 -25.20
N GLU A 599 -2.54 -25.69 -25.92
CA GLU A 599 -1.56 -25.25 -26.92
C GLU A 599 -0.21 -24.82 -26.33
N ASP A 600 -0.15 -24.57 -25.02
CA ASP A 600 1.05 -24.16 -24.29
C ASP A 600 1.79 -25.33 -23.64
N ASN A 601 1.32 -26.55 -23.88
CA ASN A 601 2.09 -27.74 -23.56
C ASN A 601 3.45 -27.71 -24.30
N PRO A 602 4.58 -28.03 -23.64
CA PRO A 602 5.91 -28.02 -24.26
C PRO A 602 6.01 -28.83 -25.55
N ALA A 603 5.32 -29.98 -25.66
CA ALA A 603 5.33 -30.81 -26.85
C ALA A 603 4.65 -30.12 -28.05
N VAL A 604 3.54 -29.44 -27.80
CA VAL A 604 2.79 -28.69 -28.83
C VAL A 604 3.61 -27.50 -29.31
N ARG A 605 4.17 -26.70 -28.39
CA ARG A 605 5.03 -25.55 -28.75
C ARG A 605 6.30 -25.94 -29.49
N LYS A 606 6.90 -27.09 -29.18
CA LYS A 606 8.04 -27.61 -29.95
C LYS A 606 7.65 -27.93 -31.40
N THR A 607 6.43 -28.44 -31.61
CA THR A 607 5.89 -28.71 -32.95
C THR A 607 5.59 -27.40 -33.70
N ASP A 608 4.95 -26.44 -33.05
CA ASP A 608 4.70 -25.10 -33.61
C ASP A 608 5.99 -24.40 -34.06
N LEU A 609 7.03 -24.41 -33.23
CA LEU A 609 8.33 -23.80 -33.55
C LEU A 609 8.93 -24.41 -34.82
N LYS A 610 8.93 -25.74 -34.93
CA LYS A 610 9.42 -26.44 -36.12
C LYS A 610 8.58 -26.10 -37.35
N ALA A 611 7.25 -26.06 -37.22
CA ALA A 611 6.36 -25.69 -38.31
C ALA A 611 6.67 -24.28 -38.82
N MET A 612 6.82 -23.30 -37.92
CA MET A 612 7.17 -21.91 -38.31
C MET A 612 8.55 -21.81 -38.95
N GLN A 613 9.52 -22.59 -38.47
CA GLN A 613 10.83 -22.68 -39.13
C GLN A 613 10.72 -23.22 -40.56
N VAL A 614 9.88 -24.23 -40.81
CA VAL A 614 9.65 -24.78 -42.15
C VAL A 614 8.93 -23.76 -43.03
N THR A 615 7.89 -23.11 -42.52
CA THR A 615 7.12 -22.09 -43.24
C THR A 615 8.00 -20.92 -43.69
N LEU A 616 8.80 -20.32 -42.79
CA LEU A 616 9.67 -19.19 -43.15
C LEU A 616 10.77 -19.58 -44.14
N LYS A 617 11.28 -20.81 -44.09
CA LYS A 617 12.26 -21.29 -45.09
C LYS A 617 11.63 -21.44 -46.47
N ALA A 618 10.44 -22.05 -46.52
CA ALA A 618 9.72 -22.23 -47.77
C ALA A 618 9.33 -20.88 -48.38
N LEU A 619 8.86 -19.95 -47.56
CA LEU A 619 8.46 -18.61 -47.97
C LEU A 619 9.64 -17.80 -48.51
N GLY A 620 10.78 -17.79 -47.81
CA GLY A 620 11.99 -17.08 -48.27
C GLY A 620 12.47 -17.58 -49.63
N LYS A 621 12.51 -18.91 -49.84
CA LYS A 621 12.87 -19.52 -51.13
C LYS A 621 11.87 -19.17 -52.23
N ARG A 622 10.56 -19.22 -51.94
CA ARG A 622 9.49 -18.87 -52.90
C ARG A 622 9.59 -17.41 -53.35
N LEU A 623 9.97 -16.52 -52.43
CA LEU A 623 10.23 -15.11 -52.73
C LEU A 623 11.63 -14.88 -53.32
N GLY A 624 12.41 -15.92 -53.62
CA GLY A 624 13.71 -15.82 -54.29
C GLY A 624 14.88 -15.35 -53.40
N TYR A 625 14.75 -15.38 -52.08
CA TYR A 625 15.87 -15.12 -51.17
C TYR A 625 16.73 -16.37 -50.97
N GLN A 626 18.03 -16.17 -50.75
CA GLN A 626 18.88 -17.22 -50.20
C GLN A 626 18.56 -17.36 -48.71
N VAL A 627 18.30 -18.57 -48.23
CA VAL A 627 17.91 -18.80 -46.83
C VAL A 627 19.03 -19.51 -46.08
N SER A 628 19.54 -18.90 -45.01
CA SER A 628 20.50 -19.51 -44.10
C SER A 628 19.93 -19.64 -42.69
N ILE A 629 20.48 -20.56 -41.90
CA ILE A 629 20.05 -20.80 -40.52
C ILE A 629 21.27 -20.64 -39.63
N THR A 630 21.16 -19.79 -38.62
CA THR A 630 22.20 -19.67 -37.59
C THR A 630 21.76 -20.47 -36.38
N LYS A 631 22.62 -21.36 -35.89
CA LYS A 631 22.40 -22.18 -34.69
C LYS A 631 23.35 -21.72 -33.57
N ASN A 632 23.17 -20.49 -33.13
CA ASN A 632 23.86 -19.96 -31.94
C ASN A 632 22.94 -20.14 -30.71
N GLN A 633 23.15 -19.36 -29.64
CA GLN A 633 22.31 -19.38 -28.44
C GLN A 633 20.82 -19.16 -28.73
N TYR A 634 20.52 -18.32 -29.73
CA TYR A 634 19.18 -18.15 -30.29
C TYR A 634 19.18 -18.56 -31.76
N GLN A 635 18.36 -19.56 -32.11
CA GLN A 635 18.23 -20.00 -33.50
C GLN A 635 17.52 -18.92 -34.33
N SER A 636 18.15 -18.48 -35.41
CA SER A 636 17.58 -17.50 -36.34
C SER A 636 17.59 -17.99 -37.79
N ILE A 637 16.66 -17.48 -38.58
CA ILE A 637 16.58 -17.69 -40.03
C ILE A 637 16.92 -16.37 -40.71
N LYS A 638 17.91 -16.38 -41.60
CA LYS A 638 18.33 -15.19 -42.35
C LYS A 638 17.89 -15.34 -43.81
N TRP A 639 17.30 -14.29 -44.35
CA TRP A 639 17.02 -14.16 -45.79
C TRP A 639 18.03 -13.19 -46.39
N LEU A 640 18.77 -13.66 -47.38
CA LEU A 640 19.85 -12.92 -48.03
C LEU A 640 19.54 -12.65 -49.49
N GLU A 641 20.02 -11.51 -49.97
CA GLU A 641 20.01 -11.08 -51.36
C GLU A 641 21.42 -10.62 -51.72
N ASP A 642 22.03 -11.23 -52.74
CA ASP A 642 23.42 -10.98 -53.15
C ASP A 642 24.45 -11.03 -51.99
N GLY A 643 24.19 -11.90 -51.01
CA GLY A 643 25.03 -12.06 -49.82
C GLY A 643 24.76 -11.08 -48.68
N LEU A 644 23.86 -10.10 -48.87
CA LEU A 644 23.45 -9.13 -47.85
C LEU A 644 22.24 -9.64 -47.07
N GLU A 645 22.26 -9.48 -45.75
CA GLU A 645 21.12 -9.84 -44.89
C GLU A 645 19.97 -8.83 -45.04
N ILE A 646 18.84 -9.27 -45.59
CA ILE A 646 17.64 -8.44 -45.73
C ILE A 646 16.72 -8.59 -44.53
N TYR A 647 16.49 -9.84 -44.08
CA TYR A 647 15.70 -10.14 -42.89
C TYR A 647 16.40 -11.16 -41.99
N THR A 648 16.26 -10.98 -40.68
CA THR A 648 16.60 -12.00 -39.68
C THR A 648 15.40 -12.30 -38.79
N PHE A 649 14.91 -13.52 -38.83
CA PHE A 649 13.78 -13.99 -38.04
C PHE A 649 14.24 -14.78 -36.82
N PHE A 650 13.82 -14.30 -35.63
CA PHE A 650 13.96 -14.99 -34.36
C PHE A 650 12.61 -15.60 -33.99
N ILE A 651 12.50 -16.93 -34.05
CA ILE A 651 11.23 -17.63 -33.79
C ILE A 651 11.23 -18.13 -32.35
N ILE A 652 10.28 -17.64 -31.55
CA ILE A 652 10.14 -17.96 -30.12
C ILE A 652 8.74 -18.47 -29.81
N ALA A 653 8.59 -19.23 -28.73
CA ALA A 653 7.30 -19.72 -28.23
C ALA A 653 6.84 -19.00 -26.94
N SER A 654 7.70 -18.16 -26.37
CA SER A 654 7.50 -17.41 -25.14
C SER A 654 7.51 -15.90 -25.39
N ALA A 655 7.32 -15.09 -24.36
CA ALA A 655 7.63 -13.66 -24.35
C ALA A 655 8.94 -13.38 -23.60
N VAL A 656 9.86 -14.36 -23.57
CA VAL A 656 11.22 -14.23 -23.04
C VAL A 656 12.11 -13.69 -24.16
N ILE A 657 12.42 -12.40 -24.10
CA ILE A 657 13.02 -11.66 -25.22
C ILE A 657 14.29 -10.91 -24.85
N GLY A 658 14.56 -10.68 -23.57
CA GLY A 658 15.66 -9.83 -23.11
C GLY A 658 17.01 -10.27 -23.68
N GLY A 659 17.34 -11.56 -23.57
CA GLY A 659 18.59 -12.07 -24.11
C GLY A 659 18.67 -12.04 -25.64
N ILE A 660 17.53 -12.12 -26.35
CA ILE A 660 17.51 -11.98 -27.82
C ILE A 660 17.84 -10.54 -28.19
N LEU A 661 17.17 -9.57 -27.57
CA LEU A 661 17.35 -8.16 -27.89
C LEU A 661 18.75 -7.65 -27.52
N LEU A 662 19.29 -8.08 -26.38
CA LEU A 662 20.63 -7.69 -25.92
C LEU A 662 21.77 -8.29 -26.76
N GLN A 663 21.58 -9.47 -27.34
CA GLN A 663 22.65 -10.16 -28.09
C GLN A 663 22.57 -9.99 -29.61
N ALA A 664 21.40 -9.65 -30.16
CA ALA A 664 21.20 -9.55 -31.61
C ALA A 664 21.73 -8.24 -32.25
N VAL A 665 22.67 -7.55 -31.59
CA VAL A 665 23.28 -6.30 -32.07
C VAL A 665 24.10 -6.51 -33.36
N GLN A 666 24.51 -7.73 -33.68
CA GLN A 666 25.39 -8.05 -34.82
C GLN A 666 24.69 -8.31 -36.17
N THR A 667 23.36 -8.14 -36.29
CA THR A 667 22.64 -8.39 -37.56
C THR A 667 22.39 -7.10 -38.34
N THR A 668 22.60 -7.10 -39.66
CA THR A 668 22.51 -5.90 -40.50
C THR A 668 21.16 -5.70 -41.20
N GLY A 669 20.32 -6.75 -41.27
CA GLY A 669 18.98 -6.69 -41.90
C GLY A 669 17.84 -6.32 -40.96
N ILE A 670 16.60 -6.31 -41.48
CA ILE A 670 15.38 -6.09 -40.69
C ILE A 670 15.23 -7.24 -39.69
N ARG A 671 15.20 -6.89 -38.40
CA ARG A 671 15.09 -7.83 -37.29
C ARG A 671 13.63 -8.13 -37.02
N CYS A 672 13.24 -9.39 -37.14
CA CYS A 672 11.86 -9.84 -36.95
C CYS A 672 11.78 -10.80 -35.76
N LEU A 673 10.92 -10.49 -34.79
CA LEU A 673 10.57 -11.40 -33.70
C LEU A 673 9.26 -12.11 -34.02
N VAL A 674 9.28 -13.43 -34.13
CA VAL A 674 8.14 -14.24 -34.55
C VAL A 674 7.63 -15.06 -33.37
N LEU A 675 6.40 -14.81 -32.93
CA LEU A 675 5.83 -15.38 -31.69
C LEU A 675 4.35 -15.78 -31.81
N PRO A 676 3.83 -16.65 -30.91
CA PRO A 676 2.40 -16.96 -30.86
C PRO A 676 1.57 -15.71 -30.52
N GLY A 677 0.39 -15.58 -31.14
CA GLY A 677 -0.50 -14.44 -30.88
C GLY A 677 -0.88 -14.27 -29.40
N GLY A 678 -1.01 -15.37 -28.66
CA GLY A 678 -1.30 -15.34 -27.21
C GLY A 678 -0.20 -14.74 -26.33
N ARG A 679 1.01 -14.54 -26.87
CA ARG A 679 2.15 -13.91 -26.18
C ARG A 679 2.22 -12.40 -26.40
N ALA A 680 1.51 -11.86 -27.39
CA ALA A 680 1.64 -10.46 -27.78
C ALA A 680 1.27 -9.48 -26.65
N GLY A 681 0.20 -9.77 -25.89
CA GLY A 681 -0.19 -8.95 -24.74
C GLY A 681 0.85 -8.92 -23.63
N LEU A 682 1.43 -10.09 -23.29
CA LEU A 682 2.51 -10.18 -22.29
C LEU A 682 3.77 -9.45 -22.76
N LEU A 683 4.12 -9.57 -24.05
CA LEU A 683 5.25 -8.83 -24.62
C LEU A 683 5.01 -7.31 -24.57
N SER A 684 3.83 -6.82 -24.94
CA SER A 684 3.50 -5.38 -24.84
C SER A 684 3.64 -4.89 -23.41
N TYR A 685 3.07 -5.62 -22.45
CA TYR A 685 3.19 -5.30 -21.03
C TYR A 685 4.65 -5.21 -20.58
N LYS A 686 5.51 -6.14 -20.99
CA LYS A 686 6.95 -6.12 -20.67
C LYS A 686 7.68 -4.92 -21.26
N LEU A 687 7.37 -4.54 -22.51
CA LEU A 687 7.97 -3.39 -23.18
C LEU A 687 7.49 -2.06 -22.57
N GLU A 688 6.21 -1.93 -22.27
CA GLU A 688 5.67 -0.73 -21.59
C GLU A 688 6.26 -0.53 -20.21
N ARG A 689 6.46 -1.63 -19.47
CA ARG A 689 7.06 -1.63 -18.14
C ARG A 689 8.55 -1.29 -18.14
N ASN A 690 9.30 -1.78 -19.12
CA ASN A 690 10.76 -1.67 -19.16
C ASN A 690 11.21 -0.77 -20.32
N PRO A 691 11.45 0.53 -20.07
CA PRO A 691 11.83 1.48 -21.12
C PRO A 691 13.17 1.14 -21.79
N ALA A 692 14.12 0.55 -21.07
CA ALA A 692 15.38 0.09 -21.65
C ALA A 692 15.14 -1.04 -22.68
N LEU A 693 14.28 -2.01 -22.33
CA LEU A 693 13.90 -3.09 -23.23
C LEU A 693 13.08 -2.57 -24.42
N LYS A 694 12.21 -1.58 -24.20
CA LYS A 694 11.44 -0.92 -25.27
C LYS A 694 12.34 -0.23 -26.28
N GLN A 695 13.38 0.46 -25.81
CA GLN A 695 14.35 1.11 -26.68
C GLN A 695 15.14 0.08 -27.51
N LEU A 696 15.55 -1.04 -26.93
CA LEU A 696 16.20 -2.13 -27.68
C LEU A 696 15.27 -2.77 -28.72
N ALA A 697 13.95 -2.74 -28.48
CA ALA A 697 12.93 -3.29 -29.35
C ALA A 697 12.45 -2.32 -30.45
N SER A 698 12.87 -1.05 -30.46
CA SER A 698 12.32 -0.03 -31.37
C SER A 698 12.46 -0.38 -32.85
N ASP A 699 13.57 -1.02 -33.20
CA ASP A 699 13.93 -1.35 -34.58
C ASP A 699 13.50 -2.77 -34.99
N TRP A 700 12.63 -3.41 -34.19
CA TRP A 700 12.19 -4.78 -34.39
C TRP A 700 10.78 -4.84 -34.96
N GLN A 701 10.59 -5.70 -35.96
CA GLN A 701 9.27 -6.06 -36.45
C GLN A 701 8.71 -7.25 -35.67
N MET A 702 7.60 -7.03 -34.97
CA MET A 702 6.94 -8.07 -34.17
C MET A 702 5.87 -8.78 -35.00
N LEU A 703 6.03 -10.09 -35.22
CA LEU A 703 5.19 -10.90 -36.11
C LEU A 703 4.49 -12.03 -35.35
N LYS A 704 3.17 -12.13 -35.52
CA LYS A 704 2.40 -13.25 -34.98
C LYS A 704 2.47 -14.45 -35.92
N TYR A 705 2.50 -15.66 -35.35
CA TYR A 705 2.47 -16.91 -36.14
C TYR A 705 1.33 -16.94 -37.17
N ARG A 706 0.15 -16.41 -36.80
CA ARG A 706 -1.01 -16.34 -37.71
C ARG A 706 -0.71 -15.52 -38.97
N GLN A 707 -0.01 -14.40 -38.84
CA GLN A 707 0.30 -13.52 -39.96
C GLN A 707 1.27 -14.19 -40.93
N VAL A 708 2.31 -14.85 -40.38
CA VAL A 708 3.27 -15.61 -41.19
C VAL A 708 2.57 -16.76 -41.95
N ARG A 709 1.64 -17.46 -41.30
CA ARG A 709 0.85 -18.54 -41.94
C ARG A 709 -0.04 -17.98 -43.06
N LEU A 710 -0.78 -16.89 -42.81
CA LEU A 710 -1.63 -16.24 -43.81
C LEU A 710 -0.84 -15.79 -45.05
N LEU A 711 0.33 -15.19 -44.85
CA LEU A 711 1.20 -14.76 -45.96
C LEU A 711 1.79 -15.96 -46.71
N ALA A 712 2.10 -17.06 -46.01
CA ALA A 712 2.59 -18.27 -46.65
C ALA A 712 1.52 -18.97 -47.51
N GLU A 713 0.25 -18.88 -47.10
CA GLU A 713 -0.89 -19.46 -47.83
C GLU A 713 -1.28 -18.67 -49.08
N ASP A 714 -0.94 -17.38 -49.18
CA ASP A 714 -1.16 -16.57 -50.39
C ASP A 714 -0.18 -16.97 -51.51
N PRO A 715 -0.65 -17.63 -52.59
CA PRO A 715 0.21 -18.08 -53.69
C PRO A 715 0.64 -16.92 -54.61
N ALA A 716 -0.06 -15.79 -54.58
CA ALA A 716 0.23 -14.60 -55.39
C ALA A 716 1.15 -13.61 -54.68
N LEU A 717 1.61 -13.92 -53.46
CA LEU A 717 2.46 -13.03 -52.67
C LEU A 717 3.77 -12.71 -53.40
N THR A 718 3.97 -11.44 -53.72
CA THR A 718 5.23 -10.90 -54.25
C THR A 718 6.14 -10.35 -53.13
N ARG A 719 7.39 -10.01 -53.47
CA ARG A 719 8.30 -9.33 -52.53
C ARG A 719 7.79 -7.96 -52.08
N GLU A 720 7.18 -7.22 -52.99
CA GLU A 720 6.61 -5.90 -52.71
C GLU A 720 5.39 -6.03 -51.78
N ASP A 721 4.53 -7.02 -52.02
CA ASP A 721 3.41 -7.33 -51.14
C ASP A 721 3.86 -7.76 -49.75
N TRP A 722 4.93 -8.56 -49.67
CA TRP A 722 5.53 -8.96 -48.40
C TRP A 722 5.95 -7.74 -47.57
N GLN A 723 6.72 -6.82 -48.16
CA GLN A 723 7.17 -5.60 -47.48
C GLN A 723 5.99 -4.76 -46.96
N LYS A 724 4.88 -4.68 -47.72
CA LYS A 724 3.68 -3.94 -47.31
C LYS A 724 2.86 -4.67 -46.23
N LYS A 725 2.73 -6.00 -46.33
CA LYS A 725 1.80 -6.79 -45.49
C LYS A 725 2.44 -7.39 -44.24
N ILE A 726 3.76 -7.46 -44.13
CA ILE A 726 4.45 -8.12 -43.02
C ILE A 726 4.05 -7.50 -41.65
N GLY A 727 3.88 -6.18 -41.59
CA GLY A 727 3.45 -5.45 -40.39
C GLY A 727 1.96 -5.11 -40.30
N ALA A 728 1.12 -5.64 -41.20
CA ALA A 728 -0.29 -5.25 -41.30
C ALA A 728 -1.18 -5.79 -40.16
N ASP A 729 -0.76 -6.86 -39.48
CA ASP A 729 -1.46 -7.37 -38.31
C ASP A 729 -1.04 -6.57 -37.07
N PRO A 730 -1.94 -5.75 -36.47
CA PRO A 730 -1.60 -4.96 -35.30
C PRO A 730 -1.13 -5.86 -34.16
N PHE A 731 -0.02 -5.49 -33.54
CA PHE A 731 0.64 -6.34 -32.55
C PHE A 731 -0.22 -6.51 -31.28
N THR A 732 -0.85 -5.43 -30.80
CA THR A 732 -1.84 -5.44 -29.72
C THR A 732 -3.26 -5.35 -30.27
N GLN A 733 -4.24 -5.90 -29.55
CA GLN A 733 -5.65 -5.59 -29.82
C GLN A 733 -5.94 -4.17 -29.32
N PRO A 734 -6.80 -3.37 -29.99
CA PRO A 734 -7.27 -2.12 -29.43
C PRO A 734 -7.92 -2.38 -28.07
N GLU A 735 -7.64 -1.54 -27.08
CA GLU A 735 -8.17 -1.67 -25.72
C GLU A 735 -9.71 -1.77 -25.76
N GLN A 736 -10.24 -2.98 -25.64
CA GLN A 736 -11.56 -3.13 -25.06
C GLN A 736 -11.38 -2.86 -23.57
N MET A 737 -12.05 -1.82 -23.08
CA MET A 737 -12.16 -1.52 -21.64
C MET A 737 -12.54 -2.82 -20.91
N ARG A 738 -11.54 -3.46 -20.30
CA ARG A 738 -11.79 -4.52 -19.33
C ARG A 738 -12.15 -3.82 -18.04
N LEU A 739 -13.44 -3.63 -17.82
CA LEU A 739 -14.00 -3.33 -16.50
C LEU A 739 -13.61 -4.47 -15.56
N PHE A 740 -12.62 -4.23 -14.71
CA PHE A 740 -12.40 -4.95 -13.46
C PHE A 740 -11.89 -3.97 -12.41
#